data_AF-A0A2D9D738-F1
#
_entry.id   AF-A0A2D9D738-F1
#
_cell.length_a   1.000
_cell.length_b   1.000
_cell.length_c   1.000
_cell.angle_alpha   90.00
_cell.angle_beta   90.00
_cell.angle_gamma   90.00
#
_symmetry.space_group_name_H-M   'P 1'
#
loop_
_entity.id
_entity.type
_entity.pdbx_description
1 polymer ?
#
loop_
_entity_poly.entity_id
_entity_poly.type
_entity_poly.pdbx_seq_one_letter_code
_entity_poly.pdbx_strand_id
1 'polypeptide(L)'
;SSNNPSALFLIGKGIRESNIQSNLSSGLGSRKNPLNFQNSLMPSFGQPSCDACITSNSSFSGFDKFTPIIPTGRIAAKNNQELIDYLNKVKKYELEQNQNMPYDFVSKDWQKQIMHFSGGNNFVEQQAFQLNLNTLAGIIEQDDFGANVTLVAKETGNPISPLELQNVKDRISNGVSMMTFFGHASSTSSGFDINLDEPTYWDNEGKYPLLLANSCYNGNLFQSTVSKSEEFVLTPNAGVIAYIGSISLGYPTPLFEFSKELYEQLSKLNYGGTFSEHVRNCIDIYLSSSSNEFDQTTFLQMNLHGDPLLKSNYHNRPEIELLESNISIEPQVVTLTTDSIDVSVKLINLGKSIVDTFDLQITRNFPGSSTDSIYHFLIPKLNYDTSVLLKLPLQPTIGIGLNQFDVAADIPSIIGEQYDEISNNIKSKNFFIDIDGIQPIIPHNFAVVGNDTISLFASTINPLANFTTYRFEIDTTYLFNSPYHRYYQLSGYGGVKSVSSNDWISVPSNTSSPIILEDSTVYYWRVAIDEPNPLWKRSSFQYISNKTGWGQDDFFQFTDNSSYGVLLDTLSNQRIFEPFVKTISCLTNSAPCDDVSQIFENAWYLSDEQQEYGICNCPNKFHVAIIDKTTLLPWETRHVPTNQNMNNNFGNANDNENCQTRPMKFFTFNQNNVQQMIDFRNLIENIVPNGDYILIYTPMSNRYDYWDANQPQLYSTFANLGSTTIAPGLPNKPFIFLTRKGDPSFVVEHFQQNNEAIYLDTILTGQQYAGNETSPIIGPSANWESIYWKQNSVDLITGDTTDLKIMLYDYSGNYQYSIDTSFTSFDSILMLNNLIDANQFPYIKLSSDYVDAINQTPAQIDFWHVLYEPFPEAAIDGTNGYTWLPGSDTLQEGQVAQFAIDVSNISQLPMDSLLINYFVIDKNQNKHIIPYSRRDSLRVNETLRDTVDINTLGLEGINYLWMEVNPYIDQTNTITDQPELSHLNNILQMPFYVSREDENPILDVTFNGRHILNEDIIAPTTELVISLKDENEYLIMNEDADTALFAIYLTDPDGIQKRIPFVNQMGVTIMQWIPANSQNKRFKIIYPAYFEKSGMYSILIEGSDKSGNASGDYAYQIEFEVIHESMVSQIINYPNPFSTSTRFVFTLTGDLIPDDLQIQIMNINGRVVREIDENEIGPIFIGRNISDFAWDGKDQFGDQLANGVYLYRVKMKINGQDVNTLPTNTDNYIHKGFGKMYLIR
;
A
#
# COMPACT_ATOMS: atom_id res chain seq x y z
N SER A 1 20.29 44.39 -28.08
CA SER A 1 21.59 44.51 -27.38
C SER A 1 21.60 43.51 -26.24
N SER A 2 22.59 42.62 -26.19
CA SER A 2 22.57 41.40 -25.34
C SER A 2 23.21 41.56 -23.95
N ASN A 3 23.32 42.78 -23.42
CA ASN A 3 23.99 43.06 -22.13
C ASN A 3 23.08 43.89 -21.19
N ASN A 4 21.82 43.51 -21.02
CA ASN A 4 20.97 44.14 -20.02
C ASN A 4 21.21 43.47 -18.65
N PRO A 5 21.37 44.22 -17.55
CA PRO A 5 21.50 43.63 -16.21
C PRO A 5 20.28 42.78 -15.85
N SER A 6 20.50 41.54 -15.38
CA SER A 6 19.42 40.61 -14.99
C SER A 6 18.75 40.98 -13.66
N ALA A 7 19.52 41.55 -12.72
CA ALA A 7 19.00 42.04 -11.43
C ALA A 7 19.92 43.12 -10.84
N LEU A 8 19.37 43.89 -9.89
CA LEU A 8 20.08 44.84 -9.04
C LEU A 8 20.05 44.33 -7.59
N PHE A 9 21.22 43.95 -7.07
CA PHE A 9 21.35 43.52 -5.68
C PHE A 9 21.95 44.65 -4.82
N LEU A 10 21.15 45.16 -3.89
CA LEU A 10 21.54 46.20 -2.94
C LEU A 10 22.08 45.55 -1.67
N ILE A 11 23.35 45.75 -1.35
CA ILE A 11 23.99 45.17 -0.17
C ILE A 11 24.32 46.27 0.83
N GLY A 12 23.51 46.36 1.89
CA GLY A 12 23.72 47.29 2.99
C GLY A 12 22.42 47.84 3.57
N LYS A 13 22.44 48.09 4.87
CA LYS A 13 21.35 48.74 5.61
C LYS A 13 21.01 50.11 5.01
N GLY A 14 19.73 50.31 4.71
CA GLY A 14 19.18 51.62 4.39
C GLY A 14 18.44 52.22 5.57
N ILE A 15 18.49 53.54 5.71
CA ILE A 15 17.54 54.28 6.56
C ILE A 15 16.85 55.33 5.69
N ARG A 16 15.52 55.38 5.81
CA ARG A 16 14.65 56.24 5.00
C ARG A 16 15.12 57.69 4.93
N GLU A 17 14.77 58.33 3.82
CA GLU A 17 15.30 59.64 3.41
C GLU A 17 14.62 60.88 4.07
N SER A 18 13.61 60.69 4.92
CA SER A 18 12.58 61.72 5.20
C SER A 18 13.05 63.16 5.52
N ASN A 19 12.44 64.12 4.81
CA ASN A 19 12.41 65.57 5.06
C ASN A 19 11.22 66.02 5.93
N ILE A 20 10.34 65.11 6.39
CA ILE A 20 9.13 65.40 7.18
C ILE A 20 9.48 65.50 8.67
N GLN A 21 9.03 66.58 9.34
CA GLN A 21 9.35 66.93 10.74
C GLN A 21 8.59 66.11 11.81
N SER A 22 7.67 65.22 11.44
CA SER A 22 6.89 64.45 12.42
C SER A 22 7.71 63.30 13.02
N ASN A 23 7.66 63.16 14.34
CA ASN A 23 8.13 61.97 15.06
C ASN A 23 7.21 60.78 14.72
N LEU A 24 7.47 60.10 13.61
CA LEU A 24 6.93 58.77 13.36
C LEU A 24 7.54 57.78 14.37
N SER A 25 6.86 56.66 14.66
CA SER A 25 7.31 55.59 15.56
C SER A 25 8.72 55.02 15.25
N SER A 26 9.22 55.29 14.05
CA SER A 26 10.49 54.82 13.48
C SER A 26 11.63 55.87 13.50
N GLY A 27 11.44 57.03 14.13
CA GLY A 27 12.50 58.04 14.35
C GLY A 27 12.81 58.97 13.16
N LEU A 28 13.81 59.85 13.31
CA LEU A 28 14.22 60.81 12.27
C LEU A 28 14.89 60.11 11.07
N GLY A 29 14.67 60.59 9.84
CA GLY A 29 15.34 60.09 8.64
C GLY A 29 16.85 60.35 8.62
N SER A 30 17.58 59.65 7.74
CA SER A 30 19.05 59.74 7.62
C SER A 30 19.55 61.16 7.32
N ARG A 31 18.78 61.97 6.58
CA ARG A 31 19.13 63.39 6.29
C ARG A 31 19.04 64.34 7.50
N LYS A 32 18.37 63.97 8.58
CA LYS A 32 18.08 64.84 9.74
C LYS A 32 18.74 64.39 11.03
N ASN A 33 19.39 63.22 11.06
CA ASN A 33 20.07 62.68 12.24
C ASN A 33 21.44 62.11 11.83
N PRO A 34 22.56 62.66 12.33
CA PRO A 34 23.92 62.19 11.98
C PRO A 34 24.18 60.71 12.28
N LEU A 35 23.59 60.15 13.34
CA LEU A 35 23.72 58.72 13.69
C LEU A 35 22.99 57.85 12.65
N ASN A 36 21.79 58.25 12.24
CA ASN A 36 21.05 57.55 11.19
C ASN A 36 21.67 57.74 9.79
N PHE A 37 22.38 58.84 9.55
CA PHE A 37 23.18 59.00 8.34
C PHE A 37 24.32 57.98 8.31
N GLN A 38 25.08 57.85 9.42
CA GLN A 38 26.17 56.87 9.54
C GLN A 38 25.68 55.43 9.44
N ASN A 39 24.52 55.11 10.02
CA ASN A 39 23.93 53.77 9.98
C ASN A 39 23.26 53.43 8.63
N SER A 40 23.07 54.40 7.74
CA SER A 40 22.50 54.20 6.40
C SER A 40 23.61 53.96 5.38
N LEU A 41 24.10 52.72 5.30
CA LEU A 41 25.14 52.31 4.36
C LEU A 41 24.72 52.50 2.89
N MET A 42 23.46 52.23 2.57
CA MET A 42 22.92 52.41 1.22
C MET A 42 21.50 52.99 1.27
N PRO A 43 21.25 54.21 0.75
CA PRO A 43 19.95 54.86 0.82
C PRO A 43 18.88 54.11 0.01
N SER A 44 17.61 54.40 0.30
CA SER A 44 16.46 53.98 -0.51
C SER A 44 15.88 55.17 -1.29
N PHE A 45 14.97 54.90 -2.22
CA PHE A 45 14.32 55.91 -3.05
C PHE A 45 12.91 56.22 -2.56
N GLY A 46 12.52 57.49 -2.55
CA GLY A 46 11.15 57.92 -2.27
C GLY A 46 10.71 57.89 -0.80
N GLN A 47 9.48 58.34 -0.56
CA GLN A 47 8.80 58.33 0.73
C GLN A 47 7.31 57.99 0.54
N PRO A 48 6.81 56.84 1.04
CA PRO A 48 7.56 55.78 1.71
C PRO A 48 8.66 55.15 0.82
N SER A 49 9.66 54.52 1.44
CA SER A 49 10.86 54.01 0.75
C SER A 49 10.57 52.83 -0.18
N CYS A 50 11.18 52.83 -1.36
CA CYS A 50 10.89 51.87 -2.43
C CYS A 50 12.17 51.57 -3.21
N ASP A 51 12.69 50.35 -3.11
CA ASP A 51 13.89 49.98 -3.87
C ASP A 51 13.57 49.66 -5.34
N ALA A 52 12.39 49.09 -5.63
CA ALA A 52 11.91 48.90 -7.01
C ALA A 52 11.81 50.22 -7.79
N CYS A 53 11.56 51.33 -7.08
CA CYS A 53 11.44 52.66 -7.69
C CYS A 53 12.79 53.24 -8.16
N ILE A 54 13.92 52.67 -7.72
CA ILE A 54 15.25 53.06 -8.21
C ILE A 54 15.37 52.76 -9.71
N THR A 55 14.76 51.67 -10.17
CA THR A 55 14.86 51.15 -11.53
C THR A 55 13.55 51.27 -12.32
N SER A 56 12.51 51.89 -11.75
CA SER A 56 11.25 52.17 -12.44
C SER A 56 11.35 53.37 -13.40
N ASN A 57 10.57 53.32 -14.47
CA ASN A 57 10.72 54.18 -15.65
C ASN A 57 10.34 55.67 -15.42
N SER A 58 9.76 56.02 -14.27
CA SER A 58 9.53 57.43 -13.90
C SER A 58 10.83 58.26 -13.81
N SER A 59 11.98 57.61 -13.78
CA SER A 59 13.32 58.24 -13.72
C SER A 59 14.00 58.42 -15.09
N PHE A 60 13.47 57.84 -16.18
CA PHE A 60 14.08 57.86 -17.52
C PHE A 60 13.06 58.25 -18.61
N SER A 61 12.82 59.55 -18.77
CA SER A 61 12.13 60.21 -19.91
C SER A 61 11.16 59.37 -20.77
N GLY A 62 9.85 59.44 -20.47
CA GLY A 62 8.80 59.36 -21.49
C GLY A 62 7.81 58.18 -21.46
N PHE A 63 7.81 57.32 -20.44
CA PHE A 63 6.84 56.21 -20.33
C PHE A 63 6.25 56.10 -18.92
N ASP A 64 4.92 56.25 -18.80
CA ASP A 64 4.15 56.10 -17.56
C ASP A 64 4.04 54.62 -17.14
N LYS A 65 5.14 54.02 -16.65
CA LYS A 65 5.12 52.64 -16.12
C LYS A 65 5.80 52.52 -14.76
N PHE A 66 5.08 51.96 -13.78
CA PHE A 66 5.54 51.66 -12.42
C PHE A 66 6.52 50.48 -12.37
N THR A 67 6.54 49.63 -13.40
CA THR A 67 7.37 48.43 -13.48
C THR A 67 8.87 48.75 -13.41
N PRO A 68 9.66 48.09 -12.54
CA PRO A 68 11.10 48.20 -12.56
C PRO A 68 11.68 47.57 -13.84
N ILE A 69 12.56 48.30 -14.53
CA ILE A 69 13.25 47.83 -15.75
C ILE A 69 14.28 46.75 -15.39
N ILE A 70 14.90 46.88 -14.21
CA ILE A 70 15.84 45.90 -13.64
C ILE A 70 15.20 45.39 -12.34
N PRO A 71 14.91 44.08 -12.22
CA PRO A 71 14.45 43.45 -10.97
C PRO A 71 15.39 43.79 -9.81
N THR A 72 14.85 44.14 -8.64
CA THR A 72 15.64 44.65 -7.51
C THR A 72 15.38 43.85 -6.24
N GLY A 73 16.44 43.54 -5.49
CA GLY A 73 16.39 42.98 -4.15
C GLY A 73 17.45 43.62 -3.25
N ARG A 74 17.27 43.53 -1.94
CA ARG A 74 18.22 44.09 -0.97
C ARG A 74 18.51 43.11 0.15
N ILE A 75 19.75 43.06 0.62
CA ILE A 75 20.11 42.54 1.94
C ILE A 75 20.50 43.69 2.87
N ALA A 76 19.77 43.87 3.97
CA ALA A 76 19.91 45.01 4.88
C ALA A 76 20.99 44.82 5.95
N ALA A 77 22.11 44.19 5.61
CA ALA A 77 23.23 43.92 6.52
C ALA A 77 23.91 45.22 6.99
N LYS A 78 24.27 45.27 8.27
CA LYS A 78 24.92 46.42 8.94
C LYS A 78 26.43 46.27 9.05
N ASN A 79 26.93 45.05 8.90
CA ASN A 79 28.34 44.72 9.01
C ASN A 79 28.68 43.49 8.15
N ASN A 80 29.96 43.19 8.00
CA ASN A 80 30.42 42.07 7.18
C ASN A 80 30.04 40.70 7.74
N GLN A 81 29.86 40.55 9.06
CA GLN A 81 29.50 39.26 9.66
C GLN A 81 28.08 38.86 9.26
N GLU A 82 27.11 39.77 9.37
CA GLU A 82 25.72 39.53 8.93
C GLU A 82 25.65 39.13 7.44
N LEU A 83 26.52 39.73 6.61
CA LEU A 83 26.60 39.37 5.19
C LEU A 83 27.22 37.97 4.96
N ILE A 84 28.24 37.60 5.74
CA ILE A 84 28.83 36.26 5.70
C ILE A 84 27.82 35.21 6.18
N ASP A 85 27.06 35.51 7.23
CA ASP A 85 26.03 34.64 7.76
C ASP A 85 24.94 34.39 6.70
N TYR A 86 24.47 35.44 6.03
CA TYR A 86 23.53 35.31 4.92
C TYR A 86 24.12 34.52 3.74
N LEU A 87 25.36 34.79 3.33
CA LEU A 87 26.05 34.07 2.26
C LEU A 87 26.15 32.56 2.55
N ASN A 88 26.40 32.18 3.81
CA ASN A 88 26.44 30.77 4.21
C ASN A 88 25.07 30.10 4.08
N LYS A 89 23.97 30.83 4.38
CA LYS A 89 22.62 30.32 4.12
C LYS A 89 22.34 30.15 2.64
N VAL A 90 22.70 31.14 1.82
CA VAL A 90 22.56 31.08 0.36
C VAL A 90 23.24 29.84 -0.22
N LYS A 91 24.51 29.60 0.16
CA LYS A 91 25.24 28.40 -0.30
C LYS A 91 24.55 27.09 0.06
N LYS A 92 24.03 26.97 1.29
CA LYS A 92 23.29 25.76 1.73
C LYS A 92 21.98 25.62 0.98
N TYR A 93 21.23 26.71 0.84
CA TYR A 93 19.97 26.74 0.12
C TYR A 93 20.14 26.30 -1.34
N GLU A 94 21.15 26.84 -2.04
CA GLU A 94 21.45 26.48 -3.43
C GLU A 94 21.90 25.02 -3.61
N LEU A 95 22.59 24.44 -2.62
CA LEU A 95 22.95 23.02 -2.63
C LEU A 95 21.70 22.14 -2.64
N GLU A 96 20.67 22.51 -1.87
CA GLU A 96 19.39 21.79 -1.86
C GLU A 96 18.58 21.94 -3.17
N GLN A 97 18.86 22.99 -3.96
CA GLN A 97 18.23 23.19 -5.28
C GLN A 97 18.86 22.33 -6.39
N ASN A 98 19.94 21.60 -6.09
CA ASN A 98 20.60 20.77 -7.07
C ASN A 98 19.67 19.62 -7.51
N GLN A 99 19.34 19.63 -8.79
CA GLN A 99 18.43 18.67 -9.43
C GLN A 99 19.07 17.28 -9.62
N ASN A 100 20.37 17.15 -9.40
CA ASN A 100 21.13 15.89 -9.53
C ASN A 100 21.42 15.21 -8.18
N MET A 101 20.88 15.73 -7.07
CA MET A 101 20.94 15.08 -5.75
C MET A 101 19.88 13.98 -5.66
N PRO A 102 19.98 13.03 -4.70
CA PRO A 102 18.93 12.05 -4.45
C PRO A 102 17.55 12.71 -4.39
N TYR A 103 16.56 12.04 -4.98
CA TYR A 103 15.22 12.57 -5.20
C TYR A 103 14.19 11.69 -4.48
N ASP A 104 14.40 11.54 -3.18
CA ASP A 104 13.57 10.72 -2.28
C ASP A 104 12.76 11.58 -1.30
N PHE A 105 11.81 10.96 -0.59
CA PHE A 105 10.96 11.63 0.37
C PHE A 105 11.76 12.49 1.36
N VAL A 106 12.84 11.92 1.90
CA VAL A 106 13.63 12.51 3.00
C VAL A 106 14.32 13.80 2.55
N SER A 107 14.78 13.84 1.31
CA SER A 107 15.51 14.97 0.74
C SER A 107 14.60 16.02 0.10
N LYS A 108 13.50 15.62 -0.56
CA LYS A 108 12.69 16.52 -1.41
C LYS A 108 11.31 16.87 -0.90
N ASP A 109 10.69 16.12 0.03
CA ASP A 109 9.33 16.43 0.54
C ASP A 109 9.18 17.89 0.94
N TRP A 110 10.12 18.40 1.74
CA TRP A 110 10.05 19.74 2.32
C TRP A 110 9.96 20.86 1.27
N GLN A 111 10.44 20.62 0.05
CA GLN A 111 10.42 21.57 -1.06
C GLN A 111 9.01 21.79 -1.61
N LYS A 112 8.10 20.85 -1.35
CA LYS A 112 6.70 20.88 -1.76
C LYS A 112 5.77 21.44 -0.69
N GLN A 113 6.29 21.78 0.49
CA GLN A 113 5.50 22.01 1.70
C GLN A 113 5.38 23.50 2.00
N ILE A 114 4.16 24.00 2.14
CA ILE A 114 3.86 25.42 2.35
C ILE A 114 3.02 25.60 3.60
N MET A 115 3.31 26.64 4.39
CA MET A 115 2.53 26.97 5.58
C MET A 115 1.84 28.33 5.46
N HIS A 116 0.55 28.34 5.71
CA HIS A 116 -0.29 29.54 5.76
C HIS A 116 -0.65 29.87 7.19
N PHE A 117 -0.57 31.16 7.54
CA PHE A 117 -0.86 31.66 8.88
C PHE A 117 -1.91 32.76 8.82
N SER A 118 -3.12 32.46 9.31
CA SER A 118 -4.24 33.40 9.33
C SER A 118 -4.36 34.10 10.69
N GLY A 119 -4.15 35.41 10.70
CA GLY A 119 -4.38 36.30 11.85
C GLY A 119 -5.80 36.88 11.88
N GLY A 120 -5.93 38.07 12.49
CA GLY A 120 -7.19 38.83 12.54
C GLY A 120 -7.65 39.12 13.97
N ASN A 121 -8.25 40.30 14.17
CA ASN A 121 -8.66 40.77 15.50
C ASN A 121 -10.10 40.41 15.85
N ASN A 122 -10.90 40.02 14.88
CA ASN A 122 -12.30 39.63 15.04
C ASN A 122 -12.68 38.53 14.03
N PHE A 123 -13.81 37.87 14.27
CA PHE A 123 -14.29 36.75 13.46
C PHE A 123 -14.44 37.08 11.96
N VAL A 124 -14.87 38.29 11.61
CA VAL A 124 -15.06 38.68 10.20
C VAL A 124 -13.72 38.79 9.49
N GLU A 125 -12.73 39.41 10.14
CA GLU A 125 -11.35 39.48 9.61
C GLU A 125 -10.70 38.09 9.52
N GLN A 126 -10.86 37.25 10.53
CA GLN A 126 -10.33 35.89 10.55
C GLN A 126 -10.86 35.06 9.38
N GLN A 127 -12.17 35.11 9.13
CA GLN A 127 -12.78 34.41 8.00
C GLN A 127 -12.33 34.97 6.65
N ALA A 128 -12.21 36.29 6.52
CA ALA A 128 -11.73 36.91 5.28
C ALA A 128 -10.28 36.53 4.96
N PHE A 129 -9.39 36.51 5.95
CA PHE A 129 -7.99 36.14 5.75
C PHE A 129 -7.82 34.65 5.47
N GLN A 130 -8.60 33.77 6.14
CA GLN A 130 -8.62 32.35 5.81
C GLN A 130 -9.09 32.11 4.37
N LEU A 131 -10.14 32.79 3.91
CA LEU A 131 -10.63 32.69 2.53
C LEU A 131 -9.55 33.11 1.52
N ASN A 132 -8.85 34.22 1.79
CA ASN A 132 -7.73 34.66 0.97
C ASN A 132 -6.63 33.58 0.90
N LEU A 133 -6.20 33.06 2.05
CA LEU A 133 -5.17 32.02 2.12
C LEU A 133 -5.59 30.70 1.45
N ASN A 134 -6.85 30.30 1.56
CA ASN A 134 -7.39 29.13 0.85
C ASN A 134 -7.41 29.35 -0.67
N THR A 135 -7.69 30.57 -1.12
CA THR A 135 -7.59 30.91 -2.54
C THR A 135 -6.16 30.81 -3.05
N LEU A 136 -5.18 31.28 -2.25
CA LEU A 136 -3.77 31.13 -2.57
C LEU A 136 -3.33 29.65 -2.58
N ALA A 137 -3.84 28.84 -1.62
CA ALA A 137 -3.55 27.41 -1.56
C ALA A 137 -3.98 26.70 -2.85
N GLY A 138 -5.22 26.96 -3.31
CA GLY A 138 -5.73 26.35 -4.54
C GLY A 138 -4.94 26.67 -5.82
N ILE A 139 -4.17 27.78 -5.85
CA ILE A 139 -3.29 28.14 -6.98
C ILE A 139 -2.00 27.32 -6.94
N ILE A 140 -1.39 27.17 -5.77
CA ILE A 140 -0.05 26.55 -5.65
C ILE A 140 -0.09 25.04 -5.43
N GLU A 141 -1.21 24.48 -4.99
CA GLU A 141 -1.48 23.03 -4.94
C GLU A 141 -1.70 22.41 -6.33
N GLN A 142 -1.77 23.25 -7.37
CA GLN A 142 -2.02 22.87 -8.76
C GLN A 142 -0.88 23.32 -9.68
N ASP A 143 -1.06 23.11 -10.99
CA ASP A 143 -0.11 23.50 -12.05
C ASP A 143 1.31 22.97 -11.78
N ASP A 144 2.39 23.71 -12.08
CA ASP A 144 3.73 23.13 -12.07
C ASP A 144 4.29 22.91 -10.65
N PHE A 145 3.89 23.73 -9.66
CA PHE A 145 4.44 23.63 -8.31
C PHE A 145 3.86 22.46 -7.52
N GLY A 146 2.54 22.23 -7.57
CA GLY A 146 1.89 21.09 -6.91
C GLY A 146 2.22 20.95 -5.43
N ALA A 147 2.04 22.01 -4.64
CA ALA A 147 2.37 22.04 -3.21
C ALA A 147 1.40 21.21 -2.36
N ASN A 148 1.83 20.93 -1.12
CA ASN A 148 0.96 20.59 0.00
C ASN A 148 0.90 21.79 0.96
N VAL A 149 -0.29 22.34 1.19
CA VAL A 149 -0.47 23.57 1.98
C VAL A 149 -1.11 23.25 3.33
N THR A 150 -0.46 23.65 4.42
CA THR A 150 -1.01 23.56 5.77
C THR A 150 -1.48 24.93 6.25
N LEU A 151 -2.76 25.08 6.58
CA LEU A 151 -3.32 26.29 7.18
C LEU A 151 -3.30 26.21 8.71
N VAL A 152 -2.72 27.23 9.32
CA VAL A 152 -2.76 27.49 10.77
C VAL A 152 -3.56 28.76 10.99
N ALA A 153 -4.77 28.64 11.50
CA ALA A 153 -5.71 29.75 11.60
C ALA A 153 -6.09 30.07 13.04
N LYS A 154 -6.12 31.36 13.36
CA LYS A 154 -6.60 31.83 14.66
C LYS A 154 -8.14 31.78 14.72
N GLU A 155 -8.70 30.86 15.51
CA GLU A 155 -10.16 30.68 15.63
C GLU A 155 -10.82 31.56 16.71
N THR A 156 -10.06 31.98 17.73
CA THR A 156 -10.56 32.83 18.84
C THR A 156 -9.53 33.90 19.20
N GLY A 157 -9.88 34.83 20.11
CA GLY A 157 -8.91 35.79 20.65
C GLY A 157 -7.80 35.16 21.51
N ASN A 158 -7.86 33.86 21.79
CA ASN A 158 -6.88 33.12 22.59
C ASN A 158 -5.65 32.71 21.76
N PRO A 159 -4.49 32.51 22.40
CA PRO A 159 -3.30 31.98 21.73
C PRO A 159 -3.53 30.56 21.19
N ILE A 160 -2.81 30.22 20.11
CA ILE A 160 -2.72 28.85 19.56
C ILE A 160 -2.29 27.86 20.66
N SER A 161 -2.82 26.64 20.62
CA SER A 161 -2.50 25.63 21.62
C SER A 161 -1.00 25.27 21.62
N PRO A 162 -0.39 24.91 22.76
CA PRO A 162 1.02 24.50 22.79
C PRO A 162 1.33 23.32 21.86
N LEU A 163 0.38 22.39 21.68
CA LEU A 163 0.53 21.23 20.78
C LEU A 163 0.57 21.65 19.31
N GLU A 164 -0.36 22.52 18.90
CA GLU A 164 -0.40 23.05 17.53
C GLU A 164 0.85 23.90 17.24
N LEU A 165 1.31 24.70 18.20
CA LEU A 165 2.57 25.44 18.08
C LEU A 165 3.79 24.51 17.96
N GLN A 166 3.79 23.36 18.66
CA GLN A 166 4.85 22.37 18.53
C GLN A 166 4.82 21.72 17.14
N ASN A 167 3.65 21.31 16.63
CA ASN A 167 3.51 20.76 15.28
C ASN A 167 4.01 21.74 14.20
N VAL A 168 3.74 23.03 14.38
CA VAL A 168 4.27 24.07 13.48
C VAL A 168 5.79 24.13 13.51
N LYS A 169 6.40 24.10 14.71
CA LYS A 169 7.87 24.08 14.85
C LYS A 169 8.49 22.82 14.25
N ASP A 170 7.88 21.67 14.50
CA ASP A 170 8.35 20.39 13.96
C ASP A 170 8.29 20.39 12.43
N ARG A 171 7.21 20.92 11.84
CA ARG A 171 7.11 21.07 10.38
C ARG A 171 8.15 22.04 9.82
N ILE A 172 8.42 23.16 10.48
CA ILE A 172 9.46 24.12 10.07
C ILE A 172 10.86 23.47 10.14
N SER A 173 11.14 22.68 11.18
CA SER A 173 12.41 21.95 11.33
C SER A 173 12.56 20.84 10.27
N ASN A 174 11.47 20.10 9.98
CA ASN A 174 11.41 19.15 8.86
C ASN A 174 11.54 19.83 7.50
N GLY A 175 11.25 21.14 7.45
CA GLY A 175 11.45 22.03 6.32
C GLY A 175 10.15 22.42 5.63
N VAL A 176 10.14 23.64 5.11
CA VAL A 176 9.05 24.23 4.32
C VAL A 176 9.66 25.11 3.24
N SER A 177 9.01 25.15 2.08
CA SER A 177 9.43 25.98 0.95
C SER A 177 9.01 27.44 1.11
N MET A 178 7.78 27.64 1.59
CA MET A 178 7.19 28.98 1.72
C MET A 178 6.33 29.09 2.97
N MET A 179 6.39 30.26 3.60
CA MET A 179 5.52 30.66 4.69
C MET A 179 4.77 31.93 4.30
N THR A 180 3.44 31.92 4.42
CA THR A 180 2.61 33.08 4.10
C THR A 180 1.76 33.47 5.29
N PHE A 181 1.92 34.70 5.74
CA PHE A 181 1.14 35.27 6.82
C PHE A 181 0.17 36.33 6.30
N PHE A 182 -1.07 36.29 6.78
CA PHE A 182 -2.08 37.31 6.51
C PHE A 182 -2.73 37.76 7.82
N GLY A 183 -2.47 39.00 8.24
CA GLY A 183 -2.93 39.48 9.54
C GLY A 183 -2.38 40.85 9.93
N HIS A 184 -2.47 41.17 11.22
CA HIS A 184 -1.92 42.41 11.77
C HIS A 184 -0.51 42.14 12.31
N ALA A 185 0.40 43.12 12.18
CA ALA A 185 1.75 43.00 12.72
C ALA A 185 2.35 44.38 13.04
N SER A 186 3.46 44.37 13.79
CA SER A 186 4.23 45.57 14.12
C SER A 186 5.68 45.40 13.63
N SER A 187 6.38 46.48 13.30
CA SER A 187 7.73 46.37 12.73
C SER A 187 8.83 45.91 13.71
N THR A 188 8.56 45.88 15.03
CA THR A 188 9.58 45.62 16.07
C THR A 188 9.13 44.77 17.26
N SER A 189 7.82 44.52 17.48
CA SER A 189 7.33 43.87 18.72
C SER A 189 6.61 42.54 18.53
N SER A 190 6.23 42.19 17.30
CA SER A 190 5.61 40.90 16.94
C SER A 190 5.63 40.80 15.41
N GLY A 191 6.31 39.77 14.91
CA GLY A 191 6.45 39.43 13.49
C GLY A 191 5.21 38.72 12.96
N PHE A 192 4.47 38.01 13.81
CA PHE A 192 3.15 37.45 13.49
C PHE A 192 2.19 37.51 14.68
N ASP A 193 0.88 37.43 14.42
CA ASP A 193 -0.16 37.22 15.46
C ASP A 193 -0.04 35.85 16.18
N ILE A 194 1.02 35.07 15.88
CA ILE A 194 1.34 33.72 16.37
C ILE A 194 2.79 33.68 16.88
N ASN A 195 3.08 32.85 17.88
CA ASN A 195 4.35 32.83 18.61
C ASN A 195 5.52 32.15 17.83
N LEU A 196 5.88 32.71 16.67
CA LEU A 196 6.99 32.25 15.81
C LEU A 196 8.09 33.31 15.64
N ASP A 197 8.13 34.30 16.54
CA ASP A 197 8.93 35.52 16.36
C ASP A 197 10.45 35.34 16.48
N GLU A 198 10.91 34.16 16.92
CA GLU A 198 12.30 33.84 17.26
C GLU A 198 12.84 32.71 16.35
N PRO A 199 13.42 33.03 15.18
CA PRO A 199 13.88 32.04 14.20
C PRO A 199 15.03 31.16 14.68
N THR A 200 15.77 31.58 15.72
CA THR A 200 16.88 30.81 16.30
C THR A 200 16.46 29.43 16.85
N TYR A 201 15.17 29.23 17.13
CA TYR A 201 14.63 27.97 17.69
C TYR A 201 13.88 27.11 16.66
N TRP A 202 14.10 27.35 15.36
CA TRP A 202 13.37 26.67 14.29
C TRP A 202 14.06 25.40 13.79
N ASP A 203 15.33 25.19 14.12
CA ASP A 203 16.12 24.01 13.74
C ASP A 203 15.99 23.64 12.24
N ASN A 204 15.97 24.67 11.38
CA ASN A 204 15.70 24.54 9.93
C ASN A 204 16.95 24.82 9.06
N GLU A 205 18.13 24.45 9.56
CA GLU A 205 19.40 24.65 8.86
C GLU A 205 19.39 23.95 7.49
N GLY A 206 19.72 24.69 6.42
CA GLY A 206 19.64 24.20 5.03
C GLY A 206 18.25 24.31 4.39
N LYS A 207 17.17 24.30 5.18
CA LYS A 207 15.77 24.30 4.72
C LYS A 207 15.10 25.66 4.97
N TYR A 208 15.61 26.69 4.31
CA TYR A 208 15.21 28.09 4.53
C TYR A 208 14.05 28.51 3.62
N PRO A 209 12.83 28.79 4.14
CA PRO A 209 11.69 29.18 3.32
C PRO A 209 11.79 30.60 2.77
N LEU A 210 11.01 30.89 1.72
CA LEU A 210 10.55 32.24 1.40
C LEU A 210 9.43 32.65 2.37
N LEU A 211 9.48 33.86 2.91
CA LEU A 211 8.40 34.37 3.76
C LEU A 211 7.67 35.55 3.12
N LEU A 212 6.36 35.40 2.90
CA LEU A 212 5.46 36.44 2.42
C LEU A 212 4.59 36.97 3.57
N ALA A 213 4.78 38.24 3.95
CA ALA A 213 4.06 38.86 5.05
C ALA A 213 3.06 39.91 4.57
N ASN A 214 1.78 39.51 4.53
CA ASN A 214 0.65 40.39 4.28
C ASN A 214 0.21 41.10 5.56
N SER A 215 1.01 42.09 5.97
CA SER A 215 0.73 42.92 7.14
C SER A 215 1.38 44.31 7.02
N CYS A 216 1.03 45.22 7.92
CA CYS A 216 1.63 46.56 7.95
C CYS A 216 3.07 46.52 8.49
N TYR A 217 3.98 47.28 7.88
CA TYR A 217 5.34 47.59 8.34
C TYR A 217 6.32 46.41 8.57
N ASN A 218 5.92 45.16 8.32
CA ASN A 218 6.74 44.00 8.65
C ASN A 218 7.99 43.86 7.74
N GLY A 219 7.85 44.30 6.49
CA GLY A 219 8.96 44.42 5.54
C GLY A 219 9.82 45.68 5.72
N ASN A 220 9.58 46.50 6.76
CA ASN A 220 10.24 47.81 6.89
C ASN A 220 11.72 47.72 7.31
N LEU A 221 12.57 47.47 6.33
CA LEU A 221 14.02 47.42 6.45
C LEU A 221 14.70 48.80 6.46
N PHE A 222 13.94 49.91 6.40
CA PHE A 222 14.44 51.28 6.31
C PHE A 222 14.35 52.09 7.62
N GLN A 223 14.19 51.41 8.76
CA GLN A 223 14.19 52.01 10.10
C GLN A 223 15.53 51.82 10.83
N SER A 224 15.80 52.64 11.85
CA SER A 224 17.06 52.58 12.61
C SER A 224 17.18 51.36 13.53
N THR A 225 16.04 50.84 14.02
CA THR A 225 15.97 49.60 14.80
C THR A 225 16.05 48.37 13.87
N VAL A 226 16.42 47.22 14.42
CA VAL A 226 16.30 45.94 13.70
C VAL A 226 14.81 45.67 13.48
N SER A 227 14.42 45.42 12.24
CA SER A 227 13.08 44.97 11.85
C SER A 227 12.96 43.44 11.94
N LYS A 228 11.73 42.92 12.01
CA LYS A 228 11.51 41.47 11.94
C LYS A 228 11.98 40.86 10.62
N SER A 229 11.82 41.56 9.50
CA SER A 229 12.44 41.12 8.23
C SER A 229 13.97 40.95 8.34
N GLU A 230 14.68 41.88 8.99
CA GLU A 230 16.13 41.71 9.26
C GLU A 230 16.43 40.53 10.17
N GLU A 231 15.66 40.32 11.23
CA GLU A 231 15.87 39.23 12.18
C GLU A 231 15.65 37.84 11.53
N PHE A 232 14.61 37.70 10.71
CA PHE A 232 14.30 36.44 10.04
C PHE A 232 15.32 36.09 8.94
N VAL A 233 15.80 37.10 8.21
CA VAL A 233 16.74 36.89 7.10
C VAL A 233 18.19 36.77 7.58
N LEU A 234 18.61 37.53 8.60
CA LEU A 234 20.01 37.61 9.02
C LEU A 234 20.39 36.70 10.20
N THR A 235 19.43 35.98 10.81
CA THR A 235 19.74 34.97 11.83
C THR A 235 20.67 33.88 11.25
N PRO A 236 21.84 33.60 11.86
CA PRO A 236 22.75 32.57 11.37
C PRO A 236 22.14 31.17 11.47
N ASN A 237 22.38 30.34 10.45
CA ASN A 237 21.95 28.94 10.35
C ASN A 237 20.44 28.65 10.49
N ALA A 238 19.58 29.65 10.71
CA ALA A 238 18.14 29.48 10.86
C ALA A 238 17.34 30.62 10.19
N GLY A 239 16.01 30.55 10.27
CA GLY A 239 15.11 31.57 9.72
C GLY A 239 14.82 31.37 8.23
N VAL A 240 14.71 32.47 7.47
CA VAL A 240 14.18 32.47 6.09
C VAL A 240 15.27 32.85 5.09
N ILE A 241 15.15 32.43 3.83
CA ILE A 241 16.13 32.79 2.79
C ILE A 241 15.85 34.16 2.19
N ALA A 242 14.57 34.53 2.13
CA ALA A 242 14.10 35.82 1.63
C ALA A 242 12.79 36.19 2.33
N TYR A 243 12.53 37.50 2.41
CA TYR A 243 11.34 38.05 3.04
C TYR A 243 10.71 39.10 2.14
N ILE A 244 9.43 38.93 1.80
CA ILE A 244 8.65 39.91 1.03
C ILE A 244 7.56 40.46 1.94
N GLY A 245 7.53 41.78 2.12
CA GLY A 245 6.50 42.42 2.94
C GLY A 245 6.42 43.92 2.74
N SER A 246 5.30 44.50 3.16
CA SER A 246 5.09 45.94 3.06
C SER A 246 5.97 46.71 4.04
N ILE A 247 6.62 47.76 3.55
CA ILE A 247 7.43 48.69 4.36
C ILE A 247 6.59 49.72 5.13
N SER A 248 5.30 49.90 4.79
CA SER A 248 4.41 50.90 5.41
C SER A 248 3.02 50.32 5.68
N LEU A 249 1.98 51.17 5.69
CA LEU A 249 0.60 50.72 5.77
C LEU A 249 0.28 49.80 4.57
N GLY A 250 -0.19 48.59 4.86
CA GLY A 250 -0.71 47.65 3.87
C GLY A 250 -2.23 47.55 3.98
N TYR A 251 -2.90 47.41 2.83
CA TYR A 251 -4.35 47.28 2.76
C TYR A 251 -4.72 45.84 2.37
N PRO A 252 -5.70 45.20 3.03
CA PRO A 252 -5.99 43.78 2.79
C PRO A 252 -6.24 43.41 1.33
N THR A 253 -7.05 44.16 0.59
CA THR A 253 -7.35 43.84 -0.81
C THR A 253 -6.12 43.93 -1.72
N PRO A 254 -5.36 45.05 -1.77
CA PRO A 254 -4.12 45.11 -2.54
C PRO A 254 -3.05 44.08 -2.13
N LEU A 255 -2.94 43.75 -0.84
CA LEU A 255 -2.02 42.72 -0.34
C LEU A 255 -2.38 41.32 -0.87
N PHE A 256 -3.69 41.01 -0.88
CA PHE A 256 -4.18 39.78 -1.46
C PHE A 256 -3.93 39.71 -2.97
N GLU A 257 -4.23 40.77 -3.72
CA GLU A 257 -4.01 40.78 -5.18
C GLU A 257 -2.51 40.65 -5.54
N PHE A 258 -1.62 41.29 -4.79
CA PHE A 258 -0.18 41.09 -4.95
C PHE A 258 0.22 39.63 -4.68
N SER A 259 -0.27 39.06 -3.58
CA SER A 259 0.03 37.69 -3.18
C SER A 259 -0.51 36.67 -4.18
N LYS A 260 -1.72 36.90 -4.69
CA LYS A 260 -2.36 36.06 -5.70
C LYS A 260 -1.51 36.00 -6.96
N GLU A 261 -1.09 37.15 -7.48
CA GLU A 261 -0.21 37.20 -8.63
C GLU A 261 1.16 36.57 -8.32
N LEU A 262 1.71 36.77 -7.12
CA LEU A 262 2.97 36.13 -6.72
C LEU A 262 2.85 34.59 -6.73
N TYR A 263 1.72 34.04 -6.26
CA TYR A 263 1.45 32.60 -6.28
C TYR A 263 1.28 32.07 -7.71
N GLU A 264 0.62 32.81 -8.59
CA GLU A 264 0.54 32.48 -10.03
C GLU A 264 1.93 32.44 -10.69
N GLN A 265 2.79 33.41 -10.35
CA GLN A 265 4.17 33.48 -10.84
C GLN A 265 5.03 32.32 -10.31
N LEU A 266 4.85 31.94 -9.04
CA LEU A 266 5.54 30.81 -8.41
C LEU A 266 5.05 29.46 -8.93
N SER A 267 3.77 29.34 -9.29
CA SER A 267 3.13 28.06 -9.62
C SER A 267 3.09 27.73 -11.12
N LYS A 268 2.86 28.74 -11.97
CA LYS A 268 2.53 28.52 -13.39
C LYS A 268 3.20 29.50 -14.35
N LEU A 269 3.10 30.80 -14.08
CA LEU A 269 3.42 31.83 -15.08
C LEU A 269 4.92 32.03 -15.27
N ASN A 270 5.72 31.82 -14.23
CA ASN A 270 7.19 31.94 -14.28
C ASN A 270 7.87 30.89 -13.39
N TYR A 271 7.33 29.67 -13.35
CA TYR A 271 7.84 28.58 -12.52
C TYR A 271 9.35 28.36 -12.72
N GLY A 272 10.12 28.33 -11.61
CA GLY A 272 11.59 28.26 -11.64
C GLY A 272 12.30 29.59 -11.96
N GLY A 273 11.56 30.70 -12.00
CA GLY A 273 12.07 32.07 -12.07
C GLY A 273 12.66 32.57 -10.75
N THR A 274 13.28 33.76 -10.79
CA THR A 274 13.91 34.36 -9.60
C THR A 274 12.90 35.17 -8.78
N PHE A 275 13.13 35.31 -7.47
CA PHE A 275 12.24 36.08 -6.58
C PHE A 275 12.04 37.52 -7.05
N SER A 276 13.08 38.17 -7.56
CA SER A 276 12.96 39.56 -8.05
C SER A 276 12.18 39.66 -9.36
N GLU A 277 12.25 38.66 -10.24
CA GLU A 277 11.42 38.58 -11.45
C GLU A 277 9.95 38.40 -11.08
N HIS A 278 9.63 37.54 -10.11
CA HIS A 278 8.27 37.37 -9.62
C HIS A 278 7.69 38.69 -9.09
N VAL A 279 8.42 39.39 -8.20
CA VAL A 279 7.98 40.70 -7.68
C VAL A 279 7.82 41.73 -8.80
N ARG A 280 8.74 41.77 -9.77
CA ARG A 280 8.63 42.65 -10.95
C ARG A 280 7.37 42.32 -11.76
N ASN A 281 7.08 41.05 -12.00
CA ASN A 281 5.93 40.61 -12.79
C ASN A 281 4.62 40.96 -12.08
N CYS A 282 4.55 40.82 -10.74
CA CYS A 282 3.39 41.29 -9.96
C CYS A 282 3.10 42.77 -10.23
N ILE A 283 4.14 43.62 -10.24
CA ILE A 283 4.00 45.04 -10.54
C ILE A 283 3.57 45.27 -11.98
N ASP A 284 4.17 44.57 -12.95
CA ASP A 284 3.91 44.77 -14.39
C ASP A 284 2.51 44.36 -14.82
N ILE A 285 1.99 43.27 -14.26
CA ILE A 285 0.68 42.71 -14.61
C ILE A 285 -0.45 43.53 -13.99
N TYR A 286 -0.28 43.96 -12.73
CA TYR A 286 -1.37 44.58 -11.98
C TYR A 286 -1.36 46.12 -12.02
N LEU A 287 -0.20 46.78 -11.98
CA LEU A 287 -0.14 48.24 -11.97
C LEU A 287 -0.19 48.84 -13.38
N SER A 288 -1.09 49.81 -13.55
CA SER A 288 -1.26 50.63 -14.75
C SER A 288 -1.32 52.12 -14.39
N SER A 289 -1.26 53.00 -15.38
CA SER A 289 -1.43 54.45 -15.18
C SER A 289 -2.78 54.85 -14.58
N SER A 290 -3.78 53.95 -14.56
CA SER A 290 -5.11 54.14 -13.98
C SER A 290 -5.31 53.45 -12.62
N SER A 291 -4.32 52.71 -12.12
CA SER A 291 -4.44 52.03 -10.80
C SER A 291 -4.60 53.06 -9.68
N ASN A 292 -5.39 52.75 -8.65
CA ASN A 292 -5.62 53.68 -7.54
C ASN A 292 -4.36 53.78 -6.64
N GLU A 293 -4.33 54.81 -5.78
CA GLU A 293 -3.17 55.07 -4.90
C GLU A 293 -2.91 53.94 -3.90
N PHE A 294 -3.94 53.19 -3.47
CA PHE A 294 -3.81 52.06 -2.53
C PHE A 294 -3.12 50.85 -3.17
N ASP A 295 -3.40 50.58 -4.45
CA ASP A 295 -2.72 49.55 -5.23
C ASP A 295 -1.28 49.95 -5.51
N GLN A 296 -1.07 51.18 -6.02
CA GLN A 296 0.27 51.70 -6.32
C GLN A 296 1.17 51.68 -5.08
N THR A 297 0.68 52.16 -3.94
CA THR A 297 1.47 52.18 -2.70
C THR A 297 1.80 50.77 -2.24
N THR A 298 0.86 49.82 -2.27
CA THR A 298 1.10 48.47 -1.75
C THR A 298 2.10 47.72 -2.62
N PHE A 299 1.87 47.66 -3.93
CA PHE A 299 2.71 46.91 -4.87
C PHE A 299 4.15 47.43 -4.93
N LEU A 300 4.36 48.75 -4.85
CA LEU A 300 5.70 49.34 -4.83
C LEU A 300 6.41 49.20 -3.48
N GLN A 301 5.68 48.90 -2.41
CA GLN A 301 6.21 48.77 -1.04
C GLN A 301 6.47 47.34 -0.59
N MET A 302 5.96 46.35 -1.32
CA MET A 302 6.29 44.93 -1.14
C MET A 302 7.73 44.67 -1.57
N ASN A 303 8.67 45.02 -0.70
CA ASN A 303 10.10 44.91 -0.99
C ASN A 303 10.61 43.50 -0.73
N LEU A 304 11.54 43.05 -1.59
CA LEU A 304 12.28 41.80 -1.45
C LEU A 304 13.53 42.03 -0.59
N HIS A 305 13.51 41.53 0.65
CA HIS A 305 14.68 41.42 1.50
C HIS A 305 15.34 40.05 1.29
N GLY A 306 16.38 40.02 0.45
CA GLY A 306 17.12 38.82 0.08
C GLY A 306 17.90 39.04 -1.22
N ASP A 307 18.61 38.00 -1.65
CA ASP A 307 19.27 37.96 -2.95
C ASP A 307 18.21 37.90 -4.07
N PRO A 308 18.23 38.85 -5.03
CA PRO A 308 17.25 38.92 -6.11
C PRO A 308 17.28 37.75 -7.10
N LEU A 309 18.39 37.01 -7.19
CA LEU A 309 18.59 35.95 -8.17
C LEU A 309 18.26 34.55 -7.64
N LEU A 310 17.92 34.43 -6.35
CA LEU A 310 17.43 33.18 -5.79
C LEU A 310 16.09 32.79 -6.39
N LYS A 311 15.88 31.48 -6.48
CA LYS A 311 14.65 30.87 -7.02
C LYS A 311 13.92 30.18 -5.88
N SER A 312 12.59 30.06 -6.01
CA SER A 312 11.82 29.15 -5.16
C SER A 312 12.24 27.70 -5.43
N ASN A 313 11.94 26.79 -4.50
CA ASN A 313 12.21 25.38 -4.69
C ASN A 313 11.49 24.86 -5.94
N TYR A 314 12.23 24.63 -7.03
CA TYR A 314 11.69 24.28 -8.35
C TYR A 314 12.23 22.94 -8.80
N HIS A 315 11.45 22.25 -9.63
CA HIS A 315 11.72 20.90 -10.09
C HIS A 315 11.59 20.85 -11.61
N ASN A 316 12.61 20.35 -12.31
CA ASN A 316 12.57 20.33 -13.78
C ASN A 316 11.61 19.29 -14.35
N ARG A 317 11.42 18.19 -13.62
CA ARG A 317 10.60 17.03 -14.01
C ARG A 317 9.77 16.54 -12.82
N PRO A 318 8.67 15.82 -13.08
CA PRO A 318 7.98 15.04 -12.05
C PRO A 318 8.89 13.97 -11.44
N GLU A 319 8.52 13.50 -10.25
CA GLU A 319 9.14 12.32 -9.62
C GLU A 319 8.09 11.65 -8.74
N ILE A 320 7.56 10.52 -9.20
CA ILE A 320 6.67 9.66 -8.45
C ILE A 320 7.52 8.85 -7.47
N GLU A 321 7.05 8.75 -6.23
CA GLU A 321 7.62 7.87 -5.24
C GLU A 321 6.52 6.98 -4.68
N LEU A 322 6.79 5.68 -4.67
CA LEU A 322 5.98 4.68 -4.02
C LEU A 322 6.83 3.97 -2.95
N LEU A 323 6.41 4.08 -1.69
CA LEU A 323 7.02 3.35 -0.57
C LEU A 323 6.11 2.20 -0.13
N GLU A 324 6.68 1.16 0.48
CA GLU A 324 5.89 0.07 1.06
C GLU A 324 4.91 0.60 2.13
N SER A 325 5.31 1.62 2.89
CA SER A 325 4.45 2.29 3.88
C SER A 325 3.27 3.05 3.26
N ASN A 326 3.27 3.26 1.95
CA ASN A 326 2.15 3.85 1.22
C ASN A 326 1.10 2.82 0.79
N ILE A 327 1.35 1.53 0.99
CA ILE A 327 0.41 0.44 0.72
C ILE A 327 -0.12 -0.06 2.06
N SER A 328 -1.40 0.20 2.33
CA SER A 328 -2.09 -0.25 3.55
C SER A 328 -3.24 -1.18 3.21
N ILE A 329 -3.44 -2.22 4.01
CA ILE A 329 -4.49 -3.22 3.81
C ILE A 329 -5.36 -3.27 5.07
N GLU A 330 -6.68 -3.17 4.92
CA GLU A 330 -7.62 -3.22 6.03
C GLU A 330 -8.71 -4.29 5.79
N PRO A 331 -9.19 -5.00 6.82
CA PRO A 331 -8.69 -4.99 8.19
C PRO A 331 -7.34 -5.71 8.31
N GLN A 332 -6.44 -5.22 9.17
CA GLN A 332 -5.17 -5.89 9.49
C GLN A 332 -5.34 -7.32 10.05
N VAL A 333 -6.50 -7.60 10.68
CA VAL A 333 -6.87 -8.92 11.17
C VAL A 333 -8.12 -9.38 10.41
N VAL A 334 -7.97 -10.47 9.67
CA VAL A 334 -9.07 -11.08 8.92
C VAL A 334 -9.77 -12.11 9.79
N THR A 335 -11.09 -12.15 9.73
CA THR A 335 -11.92 -13.14 10.43
C THR A 335 -12.84 -13.83 9.45
N LEU A 336 -13.53 -14.87 9.92
CA LEU A 336 -14.58 -15.54 9.16
C LEU A 336 -15.77 -14.66 8.73
N THR A 337 -15.93 -13.48 9.34
CA THR A 337 -16.94 -12.48 8.97
C THR A 337 -16.44 -11.42 8.01
N THR A 338 -15.14 -11.38 7.74
CA THR A 338 -14.55 -10.44 6.79
C THR A 338 -14.96 -10.88 5.38
N ASP A 339 -15.81 -10.10 4.72
CA ASP A 339 -16.23 -10.35 3.35
C ASP A 339 -15.16 -9.92 2.34
N SER A 340 -14.39 -8.90 2.69
CA SER A 340 -13.49 -8.18 1.80
C SER A 340 -12.33 -7.51 2.55
N ILE A 341 -11.26 -7.24 1.82
CA ILE A 341 -10.09 -6.46 2.24
C ILE A 341 -9.98 -5.21 1.36
N ASP A 342 -9.64 -4.09 1.98
CA ASP A 342 -9.44 -2.80 1.35
C ASP A 342 -7.94 -2.55 1.20
N VAL A 343 -7.45 -2.45 -0.03
CA VAL A 343 -6.06 -2.09 -0.37
C VAL A 343 -6.04 -0.61 -0.74
N SER A 344 -5.37 0.20 0.08
CA SER A 344 -5.16 1.62 -0.16
C SER A 344 -3.71 1.87 -0.57
N VAL A 345 -3.53 2.48 -1.73
CA VAL A 345 -2.22 2.87 -2.28
C VAL A 345 -2.15 4.39 -2.34
N LYS A 346 -1.12 4.97 -1.72
CA LYS A 346 -0.82 6.40 -1.80
C LYS A 346 0.39 6.64 -2.73
N LEU A 347 0.24 7.50 -3.72
CA LEU A 347 1.34 7.97 -4.58
C LEU A 347 1.73 9.38 -4.15
N ILE A 348 3.03 9.66 -4.12
CA ILE A 348 3.58 10.97 -3.80
C ILE A 348 4.39 11.46 -5.00
N ASN A 349 4.28 12.75 -5.34
CA ASN A 349 5.08 13.41 -6.35
C ASN A 349 5.98 14.46 -5.70
N LEU A 350 7.28 14.21 -5.73
CA LEU A 350 8.32 15.05 -5.16
C LEU A 350 8.83 16.11 -6.15
N GLY A 351 8.49 15.97 -7.42
CA GLY A 351 8.94 16.83 -8.51
C GLY A 351 7.87 17.83 -8.97
N LYS A 352 7.93 18.18 -10.25
CA LYS A 352 6.92 19.00 -10.93
C LYS A 352 5.61 18.21 -11.08
N SER A 353 4.44 18.87 -11.03
CA SER A 353 3.17 18.14 -11.19
C SER A 353 3.05 17.38 -12.51
N ILE A 354 2.38 16.23 -12.45
CA ILE A 354 1.99 15.42 -13.61
C ILE A 354 0.59 15.84 -14.04
N VAL A 355 0.46 16.30 -15.28
CA VAL A 355 -0.81 16.79 -15.85
C VAL A 355 -1.42 15.83 -16.89
N ASP A 356 -0.68 14.79 -17.26
CA ASP A 356 -1.13 13.73 -18.17
C ASP A 356 -1.53 12.47 -17.38
N THR A 357 -2.33 11.61 -18.01
CA THR A 357 -2.82 10.38 -17.39
C THR A 357 -1.78 9.25 -17.47
N PHE A 358 -1.55 8.55 -16.37
CA PHE A 358 -0.70 7.35 -16.30
C PHE A 358 -1.41 6.20 -15.58
N ASP A 359 -0.89 4.98 -15.74
CA ASP A 359 -1.47 3.76 -15.18
C ASP A 359 -0.91 3.45 -13.78
N LEU A 360 -1.79 3.05 -12.87
CA LEU A 360 -1.45 2.41 -11.61
C LEU A 360 -1.98 0.97 -11.67
N GLN A 361 -1.06 0.02 -11.67
CA GLN A 361 -1.34 -1.41 -11.64
C GLN A 361 -1.22 -1.93 -10.21
N ILE A 362 -2.24 -2.65 -9.75
CA ILE A 362 -2.22 -3.40 -8.49
C ILE A 362 -2.45 -4.88 -8.81
N THR A 363 -1.52 -5.74 -8.43
CA THR A 363 -1.60 -7.19 -8.65
C THR A 363 -1.64 -7.90 -7.30
N ARG A 364 -2.63 -8.77 -7.09
CA ARG A 364 -2.66 -9.67 -5.93
C ARG A 364 -2.10 -11.02 -6.34
N ASN A 365 -1.06 -11.46 -5.64
CA ASN A 365 -0.52 -12.80 -5.74
C ASN A 365 -1.03 -13.61 -4.55
N PHE A 366 -1.74 -14.69 -4.85
CA PHE A 366 -2.16 -15.64 -3.82
C PHE A 366 -0.97 -16.42 -3.28
N PRO A 367 -1.07 -16.93 -2.05
CA PRO A 367 -0.07 -17.82 -1.49
C PRO A 367 0.21 -19.00 -2.44
N GLY A 368 1.45 -19.12 -2.94
CA GLY A 368 1.87 -20.21 -3.84
C GLY A 368 1.50 -20.09 -5.32
N SER A 369 0.84 -19.00 -5.72
CA SER A 369 0.55 -18.66 -7.12
C SER A 369 1.10 -17.29 -7.48
N SER A 370 1.71 -17.16 -8.65
CA SER A 370 2.35 -15.92 -9.10
C SER A 370 1.39 -14.87 -9.65
N THR A 371 0.09 -15.17 -9.82
CA THR A 371 -0.91 -14.20 -10.31
C THR A 371 -2.33 -14.70 -10.06
N ASP A 372 -3.20 -13.82 -9.56
CA ASP A 372 -4.66 -14.01 -9.57
C ASP A 372 -5.32 -12.99 -10.50
N SER A 373 -5.22 -11.72 -10.10
CA SER A 373 -5.96 -10.61 -10.67
C SER A 373 -5.07 -9.38 -10.79
N ILE A 374 -5.15 -8.70 -11.93
CA ILE A 374 -4.48 -7.43 -12.20
C ILE A 374 -5.54 -6.34 -12.30
N TYR A 375 -5.39 -5.29 -11.50
CA TYR A 375 -6.27 -4.14 -11.47
C TYR A 375 -5.54 -2.91 -12.00
N HIS A 376 -6.14 -2.24 -12.97
CA HIS A 376 -5.59 -1.03 -13.59
C HIS A 376 -6.42 0.18 -13.21
N PHE A 377 -5.74 1.24 -12.76
CA PHE A 377 -6.33 2.52 -12.42
C PHE A 377 -5.65 3.62 -13.23
N LEU A 378 -6.44 4.36 -13.99
CA LEU A 378 -5.93 5.53 -14.73
C LEU A 378 -5.90 6.74 -13.79
N ILE A 379 -4.71 7.23 -13.48
CA ILE A 379 -4.48 8.41 -12.65
C ILE A 379 -4.38 9.62 -13.57
N PRO A 380 -5.39 10.52 -13.62
CA PRO A 380 -5.45 11.58 -14.62
C PRO A 380 -4.43 12.70 -14.41
N LYS A 381 -3.97 12.89 -13.16
CA LYS A 381 -2.99 13.89 -12.73
C LYS A 381 -2.43 13.53 -11.37
N LEU A 382 -1.22 13.97 -11.07
CA LEU A 382 -0.59 13.85 -9.75
C LEU A 382 0.20 15.12 -9.40
N ASN A 383 -0.37 15.95 -8.52
CA ASN A 383 0.24 17.21 -8.08
C ASN A 383 1.25 16.97 -6.95
N TYR A 384 0.75 16.77 -5.72
CA TYR A 384 1.56 16.36 -4.57
C TYR A 384 1.30 14.91 -4.20
N ASP A 385 0.06 14.52 -3.90
CA ASP A 385 -0.29 13.14 -3.60
C ASP A 385 -1.67 12.76 -4.16
N THR A 386 -1.89 11.45 -4.28
CA THR A 386 -3.20 10.87 -4.56
C THR A 386 -3.31 9.50 -3.92
N SER A 387 -4.52 9.07 -3.57
CA SER A 387 -4.77 7.75 -3.01
C SER A 387 -5.80 6.99 -3.83
N VAL A 388 -5.53 5.71 -4.05
CA VAL A 388 -6.44 4.77 -4.71
C VAL A 388 -6.85 3.71 -3.71
N LEU A 389 -8.17 3.46 -3.63
CA LEU A 389 -8.75 2.42 -2.78
C LEU A 389 -9.32 1.31 -3.66
N LEU A 390 -8.85 0.08 -3.43
CA LEU A 390 -9.30 -1.13 -4.10
C LEU A 390 -9.89 -2.09 -3.07
N LYS A 391 -11.19 -2.39 -3.20
CA LYS A 391 -11.89 -3.36 -2.35
C LYS A 391 -11.91 -4.73 -3.02
N LEU A 392 -11.33 -5.73 -2.36
CA LEU A 392 -11.18 -7.10 -2.87
C LEU A 392 -11.94 -8.10 -1.99
N PRO A 393 -12.64 -9.09 -2.56
CA PRO A 393 -13.21 -10.16 -1.75
C PRO A 393 -12.10 -10.96 -1.06
N LEU A 394 -12.38 -11.47 0.15
CA LEU A 394 -11.38 -12.21 0.93
C LEU A 394 -10.90 -13.50 0.21
N GLN A 395 -11.83 -14.21 -0.43
CA GLN A 395 -11.62 -15.49 -1.11
C GLN A 395 -10.91 -16.52 -0.21
N PRO A 396 -11.50 -16.91 0.94
CA PRO A 396 -10.83 -17.74 1.95
C PRO A 396 -10.38 -19.13 1.47
N THR A 397 -10.85 -19.60 0.32
CA THR A 397 -10.44 -20.90 -0.25
C THR A 397 -9.02 -20.88 -0.81
N ILE A 398 -8.56 -19.73 -1.30
CA ILE A 398 -7.26 -19.53 -1.96
C ILE A 398 -6.45 -18.38 -1.35
N GLY A 399 -7.12 -17.49 -0.61
CA GLY A 399 -6.56 -16.31 0.02
C GLY A 399 -5.98 -16.53 1.41
N ILE A 400 -6.10 -17.71 2.00
CA ILE A 400 -5.50 -18.00 3.32
C ILE A 400 -4.01 -18.26 3.14
N GLY A 401 -3.19 -17.59 3.94
CA GLY A 401 -1.74 -17.61 3.81
C GLY A 401 -1.12 -16.27 3.47
N LEU A 402 0.14 -16.30 3.02
CA LEU A 402 0.89 -15.10 2.62
C LEU A 402 0.44 -14.58 1.24
N ASN A 403 -0.38 -13.53 1.24
CA ASN A 403 -0.72 -12.78 0.04
C ASN A 403 0.34 -11.72 -0.21
N GLN A 404 0.63 -11.42 -1.47
CA GLN A 404 1.50 -10.32 -1.85
C GLN A 404 0.76 -9.38 -2.80
N PHE A 405 0.91 -8.08 -2.58
CA PHE A 405 0.33 -7.03 -3.41
C PHE A 405 1.45 -6.27 -4.10
N ASP A 406 1.63 -6.52 -5.40
CA ASP A 406 2.58 -5.80 -6.24
C ASP A 406 1.89 -4.57 -6.83
N VAL A 407 2.42 -3.40 -6.52
CA VAL A 407 1.88 -2.11 -6.95
C VAL A 407 2.92 -1.45 -7.84
N ALA A 408 2.51 -1.04 -9.04
CA ALA A 408 3.35 -0.43 -10.05
C ALA A 408 2.68 0.83 -10.60
N ALA A 409 3.35 1.98 -10.53
CA ALA A 409 2.90 3.24 -11.11
C ALA A 409 3.70 3.58 -12.38
N ASP A 410 3.05 4.19 -13.37
CA ASP A 410 3.64 4.59 -14.65
C ASP A 410 4.36 3.43 -15.38
N ILE A 411 3.67 2.29 -15.56
CA ILE A 411 4.24 1.13 -16.28
C ILE A 411 3.36 0.71 -17.46
N PRO A 412 3.89 0.71 -18.70
CA PRO A 412 5.22 1.16 -19.11
C PRO A 412 5.41 2.68 -18.90
N SER A 413 6.63 3.12 -18.59
CA SER A 413 6.91 4.54 -18.30
C SER A 413 6.58 5.43 -19.49
N ILE A 414 5.60 6.31 -19.27
CA ILE A 414 5.18 7.34 -20.22
C ILE A 414 5.44 8.74 -19.68
N ILE A 415 5.57 8.90 -18.37
CA ILE A 415 5.92 10.18 -17.75
C ILE A 415 7.43 10.29 -17.63
N GLY A 416 8.01 11.33 -18.23
CA GLY A 416 9.44 11.58 -18.12
C GLY A 416 9.81 12.13 -16.75
N GLU A 417 10.22 11.26 -15.84
CA GLU A 417 10.60 11.59 -14.46
C GLU A 417 12.03 12.13 -14.31
N GLN A 418 12.36 12.68 -13.15
CA GLN A 418 13.69 13.17 -12.84
C GLN A 418 14.69 12.01 -12.73
N TYR A 419 14.27 10.90 -12.13
CA TYR A 419 14.93 9.61 -12.12
C TYR A 419 13.94 8.52 -12.55
N ASP A 420 14.04 8.13 -13.82
CA ASP A 420 13.29 6.99 -14.36
C ASP A 420 13.97 5.69 -13.88
N GLU A 421 13.55 5.21 -12.72
CA GLU A 421 14.01 3.95 -12.14
C GLU A 421 12.80 3.05 -11.94
N ILE A 422 12.63 2.02 -12.77
CA ILE A 422 11.53 1.03 -12.67
C ILE A 422 11.34 0.48 -11.22
N SER A 423 12.31 0.62 -10.33
CA SER A 423 12.24 0.26 -8.90
C SER A 423 11.63 1.29 -7.93
N ASN A 424 11.58 2.59 -8.23
CA ASN A 424 10.99 3.60 -7.31
C ASN A 424 9.46 3.58 -7.35
N ASN A 425 8.90 3.19 -8.51
CA ASN A 425 7.47 3.15 -8.79
C ASN A 425 6.86 1.75 -8.65
N ILE A 426 7.68 0.74 -8.31
CA ILE A 426 7.22 -0.62 -8.01
C ILE A 426 7.51 -0.95 -6.56
N LYS A 427 6.49 -1.34 -5.81
CA LYS A 427 6.61 -1.90 -4.45
C LYS A 427 5.66 -3.06 -4.23
N SER A 428 6.10 -3.98 -3.38
CA SER A 428 5.31 -5.13 -2.96
C SER A 428 4.97 -5.05 -1.48
N LYS A 429 3.75 -5.42 -1.10
CA LYS A 429 3.32 -5.54 0.30
C LYS A 429 2.87 -6.96 0.60
N ASN A 430 3.49 -7.58 1.60
CA ASN A 430 3.09 -8.89 2.11
C ASN A 430 1.97 -8.76 3.15
N PHE A 431 0.97 -9.65 3.08
CA PHE A 431 -0.16 -9.70 3.98
C PHE A 431 -0.55 -11.15 4.28
N PHE A 432 -0.32 -11.58 5.53
CA PHE A 432 -0.63 -12.93 5.97
C PHE A 432 -2.06 -13.02 6.48
N ILE A 433 -2.86 -13.89 5.88
CA ILE A 433 -4.26 -14.13 6.24
C ILE A 433 -4.32 -15.44 7.01
N ASP A 434 -4.52 -15.35 8.33
CA ASP A 434 -4.78 -16.48 9.22
C ASP A 434 -6.22 -16.40 9.72
N ILE A 435 -7.01 -17.44 9.48
CA ILE A 435 -8.43 -17.47 9.81
C ILE A 435 -8.71 -18.72 10.65
N ASP A 436 -9.04 -18.48 11.92
CA ASP A 436 -9.64 -19.50 12.79
C ASP A 436 -11.14 -19.65 12.45
N GLY A 437 -11.57 -20.89 12.24
CA GLY A 437 -12.92 -21.16 11.78
C GLY A 437 -13.23 -22.62 11.51
N ILE A 438 -14.51 -22.94 11.32
CA ILE A 438 -15.00 -24.30 11.03
C ILE A 438 -16.11 -24.25 9.96
N GLN A 439 -16.09 -25.20 9.03
CA GLN A 439 -17.02 -25.29 7.89
C GLN A 439 -17.67 -26.68 7.81
N PRO A 440 -18.97 -26.78 7.50
CA PRO A 440 -19.61 -28.06 7.22
C PRO A 440 -19.08 -28.68 5.92
N ILE A 441 -18.76 -29.98 5.94
CA ILE A 441 -18.22 -30.70 4.77
C ILE A 441 -19.18 -31.80 4.32
N ILE A 442 -19.55 -32.73 5.21
CA ILE A 442 -20.47 -33.84 4.91
C ILE A 442 -21.61 -33.89 5.94
N PRO A 443 -22.89 -33.95 5.52
CA PRO A 443 -23.37 -33.80 4.16
C PRO A 443 -23.14 -32.37 3.62
N HIS A 444 -22.82 -32.28 2.33
CA HIS A 444 -22.70 -31.00 1.63
C HIS A 444 -24.06 -30.29 1.60
N ASN A 445 -24.05 -28.98 1.32
CA ASN A 445 -25.30 -28.22 1.31
C ASN A 445 -26.24 -28.71 0.21
N PHE A 446 -27.51 -28.90 0.57
CA PHE A 446 -28.57 -29.49 -0.24
C PHE A 446 -28.37 -30.97 -0.59
N ALA A 447 -27.54 -31.70 0.13
CA ALA A 447 -27.33 -33.12 -0.15
C ALA A 447 -28.62 -33.94 0.01
N VAL A 448 -28.83 -34.91 -0.87
CA VAL A 448 -29.78 -36.01 -0.67
C VAL A 448 -28.98 -37.19 -0.11
N VAL A 449 -29.37 -37.69 1.06
CA VAL A 449 -28.70 -38.81 1.74
C VAL A 449 -29.59 -40.05 1.77
N GLY A 450 -28.98 -41.23 1.60
CA GLY A 450 -29.70 -42.49 1.41
C GLY A 450 -29.98 -43.30 2.67
N ASN A 451 -29.34 -42.97 3.79
CA ASN A 451 -29.43 -43.68 5.07
C ASN A 451 -30.19 -42.85 6.11
N ASP A 452 -31.02 -43.51 6.92
CA ASP A 452 -31.78 -42.90 8.03
C ASP A 452 -30.90 -42.55 9.25
N THR A 453 -29.65 -42.98 9.25
CA THR A 453 -28.62 -42.59 10.21
C THR A 453 -27.38 -42.08 9.49
N ILE A 454 -26.87 -40.91 9.88
CA ILE A 454 -25.66 -40.31 9.30
C ILE A 454 -24.78 -39.70 10.39
N SER A 455 -23.50 -39.51 10.07
CA SER A 455 -22.59 -38.66 10.84
C SER A 455 -22.43 -37.32 10.12
N LEU A 456 -22.32 -36.23 10.88
CA LEU A 456 -22.00 -34.91 10.34
C LEU A 456 -20.51 -34.65 10.51
N PHE A 457 -19.84 -34.16 9.47
CA PHE A 457 -18.42 -33.82 9.45
C PHE A 457 -18.23 -32.36 9.08
N ALA A 458 -17.43 -31.67 9.87
CA ALA A 458 -16.95 -30.32 9.60
C ALA A 458 -15.42 -30.30 9.67
N SER A 459 -14.78 -29.39 8.93
CA SER A 459 -13.32 -29.19 9.01
C SER A 459 -13.03 -27.79 9.49
N THR A 460 -12.01 -27.64 10.33
CA THR A 460 -11.46 -26.31 10.57
C THR A 460 -10.78 -25.79 9.31
N ILE A 461 -10.78 -24.48 9.17
CA ILE A 461 -10.17 -23.79 8.03
C ILE A 461 -8.64 -23.90 8.10
N ASN A 462 -8.08 -23.68 9.30
CA ASN A 462 -6.70 -24.00 9.61
C ASN A 462 -6.63 -25.38 10.29
N PRO A 463 -6.08 -26.43 9.65
CA PRO A 463 -5.94 -27.75 10.27
C PRO A 463 -5.06 -27.73 11.53
N LEU A 464 -4.20 -26.73 11.68
CA LEU A 464 -3.30 -26.53 12.83
C LEU A 464 -3.90 -25.64 13.92
N ALA A 465 -5.19 -25.31 13.85
CA ALA A 465 -5.86 -24.43 14.80
C ALA A 465 -5.68 -24.87 16.26
N ASN A 466 -5.65 -23.88 17.16
CA ASN A 466 -5.47 -24.09 18.59
C ASN A 466 -6.65 -24.88 19.21
N PHE A 467 -6.39 -25.50 20.38
CA PHE A 467 -7.40 -26.27 21.11
C PHE A 467 -8.62 -25.40 21.46
N THR A 468 -9.76 -25.73 20.87
CA THR A 468 -11.01 -24.94 20.93
C THR A 468 -12.22 -25.85 21.12
N THR A 469 -13.36 -25.30 21.57
CA THR A 469 -14.65 -26.01 21.62
C THR A 469 -15.51 -25.64 20.43
N TYR A 470 -16.09 -26.65 19.78
CA TYR A 470 -16.99 -26.51 18.65
C TYR A 470 -18.38 -26.99 19.02
N ARG A 471 -19.40 -26.32 18.47
CA ARG A 471 -20.81 -26.64 18.69
C ARG A 471 -21.49 -26.94 17.36
N PHE A 472 -22.14 -28.09 17.32
CA PHE A 472 -22.99 -28.53 16.21
C PHE A 472 -24.44 -28.43 16.62
N GLU A 473 -25.31 -28.03 15.70
CA GLU A 473 -26.76 -28.05 15.88
C GLU A 473 -27.45 -28.61 14.65
N ILE A 474 -28.58 -29.28 14.85
CA ILE A 474 -29.44 -29.81 13.79
C ILE A 474 -30.91 -29.55 14.15
N ASP A 475 -31.72 -29.19 13.16
CA ASP A 475 -33.15 -28.99 13.28
C ASP A 475 -33.88 -29.31 11.95
N THR A 476 -35.21 -29.37 11.97
CA THR A 476 -36.07 -29.48 10.77
C THR A 476 -36.57 -28.13 10.28
N THR A 477 -36.21 -27.01 10.93
CA THR A 477 -36.57 -25.66 10.50
C THR A 477 -35.33 -24.78 10.35
N TYR A 478 -35.34 -23.88 9.37
CA TYR A 478 -34.26 -22.93 9.13
C TYR A 478 -33.97 -22.03 10.34
N LEU A 479 -34.95 -21.77 11.19
CA LEU A 479 -34.82 -20.89 12.36
C LEU A 479 -34.29 -21.59 13.62
N PHE A 480 -34.04 -22.91 13.57
CA PHE A 480 -33.57 -23.69 14.73
C PHE A 480 -34.48 -23.52 15.96
N ASN A 481 -35.80 -23.61 15.74
CA ASN A 481 -36.82 -23.37 16.75
C ASN A 481 -37.89 -24.47 16.83
N SER A 482 -37.65 -25.62 16.20
CA SER A 482 -38.58 -26.74 16.20
C SER A 482 -38.38 -27.64 17.43
N PRO A 483 -39.36 -28.51 17.76
CA PRO A 483 -39.19 -29.54 18.78
C PRO A 483 -38.06 -30.55 18.47
N TYR A 484 -37.62 -30.65 17.22
CA TYR A 484 -36.51 -31.51 16.76
C TYR A 484 -35.12 -30.89 17.01
N HIS A 485 -35.02 -29.64 17.48
CA HIS A 485 -33.74 -28.97 17.69
C HIS A 485 -32.82 -29.74 18.65
N ARG A 486 -31.62 -30.07 18.18
CA ARG A 486 -30.57 -30.80 18.90
C ARG A 486 -29.22 -30.11 18.77
N TYR A 487 -28.34 -30.38 19.72
CA TYR A 487 -26.97 -29.89 19.73
C TYR A 487 -25.97 -30.95 20.19
N TYR A 488 -24.69 -30.73 19.88
CA TYR A 488 -23.55 -31.46 20.42
C TYR A 488 -22.34 -30.52 20.54
N GLN A 489 -21.51 -30.71 21.56
CA GLN A 489 -20.30 -29.94 21.81
C GLN A 489 -19.10 -30.86 21.92
N LEU A 490 -17.99 -30.48 21.28
CA LEU A 490 -16.75 -31.25 21.30
C LEU A 490 -15.54 -30.31 21.32
N SER A 491 -14.50 -30.65 22.07
CA SER A 491 -13.27 -29.85 22.18
C SER A 491 -12.08 -30.59 21.59
N GLY A 492 -11.21 -29.88 20.88
CA GLY A 492 -10.01 -30.45 20.24
C GLY A 492 -9.19 -29.40 19.50
N TYR A 493 -8.02 -29.80 19.00
CA TYR A 493 -7.22 -29.01 18.04
C TYR A 493 -7.91 -28.92 16.68
N GLY A 494 -7.32 -28.22 15.71
CA GLY A 494 -7.80 -28.12 14.33
C GLY A 494 -7.99 -29.47 13.60
N GLY A 495 -8.40 -29.41 12.34
CA GLY A 495 -8.70 -30.57 11.49
C GLY A 495 -10.18 -30.92 11.45
N VAL A 496 -10.45 -32.21 11.29
CA VAL A 496 -11.80 -32.75 11.13
C VAL A 496 -12.50 -32.81 12.49
N LYS A 497 -13.79 -32.48 12.53
CA LYS A 497 -14.69 -32.66 13.66
C LYS A 497 -15.92 -33.41 13.18
N SER A 498 -16.28 -34.49 13.88
CA SER A 498 -17.40 -35.33 13.52
C SER A 498 -18.37 -35.53 14.69
N VAL A 499 -19.65 -35.71 14.35
CA VAL A 499 -20.72 -36.01 15.31
C VAL A 499 -21.47 -37.23 14.80
N SER A 500 -21.52 -38.30 15.60
CA SER A 500 -22.24 -39.53 15.24
C SER A 500 -23.74 -39.37 15.49
N SER A 501 -24.54 -40.23 14.86
CA SER A 501 -25.99 -40.24 15.03
C SER A 501 -26.44 -40.45 16.49
N ASN A 502 -25.62 -41.08 17.33
CA ASN A 502 -25.94 -41.38 18.73
C ASN A 502 -25.57 -40.26 19.72
N ASP A 503 -24.81 -39.25 19.30
CA ASP A 503 -24.17 -38.29 20.21
C ASP A 503 -25.08 -37.11 20.61
N TRP A 504 -26.17 -36.92 19.88
CA TRP A 504 -26.99 -35.71 19.96
C TRP A 504 -27.76 -35.56 21.29
N ILE A 505 -27.91 -34.30 21.71
CA ILE A 505 -28.69 -33.89 22.87
C ILE A 505 -29.85 -33.01 22.40
N SER A 506 -31.06 -33.31 22.85
CA SER A 506 -32.26 -32.50 22.57
C SER A 506 -32.15 -31.15 23.30
N VAL A 507 -32.29 -30.04 22.58
CA VAL A 507 -32.28 -28.69 23.18
C VAL A 507 -33.49 -28.48 24.12
N PRO A 508 -34.73 -28.86 23.76
CA PRO A 508 -35.88 -28.67 24.64
C PRO A 508 -35.83 -29.46 25.97
N SER A 509 -35.25 -30.65 25.96
CA SER A 509 -35.26 -31.56 27.13
C SER A 509 -33.91 -31.69 27.84
N ASN A 510 -32.83 -31.26 27.17
CA ASN A 510 -31.44 -31.43 27.60
C ASN A 510 -31.07 -32.88 27.96
N THR A 511 -31.60 -33.84 27.20
CA THR A 511 -31.33 -35.27 27.35
C THR A 511 -30.84 -35.88 26.03
N SER A 512 -30.08 -36.98 26.11
CA SER A 512 -29.59 -37.70 24.92
C SER A 512 -30.78 -38.08 24.03
N SER A 513 -30.68 -37.70 22.75
CA SER A 513 -31.70 -37.90 21.75
C SER A 513 -31.02 -38.18 20.41
N PRO A 514 -30.63 -39.45 20.13
CA PRO A 514 -30.07 -39.85 18.86
C PRO A 514 -30.92 -39.40 17.67
N ILE A 515 -30.27 -39.16 16.53
CA ILE A 515 -30.95 -38.81 15.28
C ILE A 515 -31.32 -40.07 14.51
N ILE A 516 -32.59 -40.16 14.14
CA ILE A 516 -33.13 -41.10 13.15
C ILE A 516 -33.95 -40.23 12.21
N LEU A 517 -33.56 -40.21 10.94
CA LEU A 517 -34.12 -39.31 9.95
C LEU A 517 -35.45 -39.85 9.41
N GLU A 518 -36.41 -38.95 9.20
CA GLU A 518 -37.71 -39.24 8.60
C GLU A 518 -37.63 -39.03 7.09
N ASP A 519 -38.16 -39.99 6.33
CA ASP A 519 -38.07 -39.98 4.88
C ASP A 519 -38.74 -38.73 4.28
N SER A 520 -38.14 -38.19 3.23
CA SER A 520 -38.55 -36.96 2.54
C SER A 520 -38.54 -35.70 3.42
N THR A 521 -37.85 -35.70 4.56
CA THR A 521 -37.73 -34.54 5.46
C THR A 521 -36.42 -33.79 5.27
N VAL A 522 -36.48 -32.46 5.19
CA VAL A 522 -35.33 -31.56 5.14
C VAL A 522 -34.81 -31.29 6.55
N TYR A 523 -33.50 -31.42 6.71
CA TYR A 523 -32.77 -31.13 7.94
C TYR A 523 -31.77 -29.99 7.69
N TYR A 524 -31.81 -29.00 8.56
CA TYR A 524 -30.84 -27.93 8.64
C TYR A 524 -29.85 -28.24 9.74
N TRP A 525 -28.57 -28.11 9.45
CA TRP A 525 -27.52 -28.24 10.46
C TRP A 525 -26.52 -27.10 10.36
N ARG A 526 -25.89 -26.80 11.49
CA ARG A 526 -24.92 -25.71 11.58
C ARG A 526 -23.81 -26.04 12.56
N VAL A 527 -22.64 -25.47 12.30
CA VAL A 527 -21.45 -25.62 13.13
C VAL A 527 -20.82 -24.25 13.39
N ALA A 528 -20.29 -24.06 14.59
CA ALA A 528 -19.56 -22.85 14.98
C ALA A 528 -18.52 -23.19 16.06
N ILE A 529 -17.58 -22.27 16.25
CA ILE A 529 -16.80 -22.20 17.49
C ILE A 529 -17.76 -21.77 18.63
N ASP A 530 -17.68 -22.45 19.77
CA ASP A 530 -18.59 -22.27 20.90
C ASP A 530 -18.21 -21.05 21.76
N GLU A 531 -18.62 -19.88 21.30
CA GLU A 531 -18.34 -18.57 21.90
C GLU A 531 -19.64 -17.80 22.21
N PRO A 532 -19.61 -16.68 22.97
CA PRO A 532 -20.82 -15.93 23.32
C PRO A 532 -21.67 -15.47 22.12
N ASN A 533 -21.04 -15.23 20.97
CA ASN A 533 -21.70 -14.88 19.71
C ASN A 533 -21.20 -15.82 18.60
N PRO A 534 -21.71 -17.06 18.51
CA PRO A 534 -21.19 -18.05 17.56
C PRO A 534 -21.44 -17.62 16.12
N LEU A 535 -20.40 -17.72 15.29
CA LEU A 535 -20.49 -17.53 13.84
C LEU A 535 -20.93 -18.84 13.17
N TRP A 536 -22.24 -19.01 13.02
CA TRP A 536 -22.82 -20.22 12.47
C TRP A 536 -22.56 -20.38 10.97
N LYS A 537 -21.89 -21.46 10.58
CA LYS A 537 -21.87 -21.96 9.21
C LYS A 537 -22.92 -23.04 9.06
N ARG A 538 -23.77 -22.92 8.04
CA ARG A 538 -24.98 -23.74 7.87
C ARG A 538 -24.88 -24.58 6.61
N SER A 539 -25.50 -25.75 6.68
CA SER A 539 -25.75 -26.63 5.56
C SER A 539 -27.12 -27.28 5.76
N SER A 540 -27.73 -27.77 4.69
CA SER A 540 -28.98 -28.52 4.74
C SER A 540 -28.85 -29.82 3.95
N PHE A 541 -29.64 -30.82 4.28
CA PHE A 541 -29.74 -32.06 3.52
C PHE A 541 -31.13 -32.66 3.68
N GLN A 542 -31.52 -33.54 2.77
CA GLN A 542 -32.78 -34.28 2.83
C GLN A 542 -32.50 -35.78 2.86
N TYR A 543 -33.19 -36.49 3.74
CA TYR A 543 -33.15 -37.95 3.73
C TYR A 543 -34.19 -38.49 2.75
N ILE A 544 -33.73 -39.23 1.73
CA ILE A 544 -34.60 -39.97 0.81
C ILE A 544 -34.06 -41.40 0.72
N SER A 545 -34.87 -42.37 1.13
CA SER A 545 -34.44 -43.76 1.28
C SER A 545 -33.75 -44.32 0.02
N ASN A 546 -32.49 -44.75 0.18
CA ASN A 546 -31.64 -45.32 -0.87
C ASN A 546 -31.35 -44.39 -2.06
N LYS A 547 -31.47 -43.06 -1.90
CA LYS A 547 -31.13 -42.08 -2.93
C LYS A 547 -29.95 -41.22 -2.49
N THR A 548 -29.16 -40.74 -3.45
CA THR A 548 -28.04 -39.84 -3.21
C THR A 548 -27.97 -38.80 -4.33
N GLY A 549 -27.60 -37.58 -3.98
CA GLY A 549 -27.54 -36.48 -4.92
C GLY A 549 -27.68 -35.13 -4.23
N TRP A 550 -28.41 -34.22 -4.86
CA TRP A 550 -28.63 -32.85 -4.44
C TRP A 550 -30.10 -32.46 -4.62
N GLY A 551 -30.63 -31.58 -3.75
CA GLY A 551 -32.01 -31.16 -3.81
C GLY A 551 -32.39 -29.98 -2.93
N GLN A 552 -33.26 -29.11 -3.47
CA GLN A 552 -33.96 -28.07 -2.71
C GLN A 552 -35.47 -28.38 -2.73
N ASP A 553 -36.09 -28.41 -1.55
CA ASP A 553 -37.51 -28.75 -1.29
C ASP A 553 -38.15 -27.78 -0.27
N ASP A 554 -37.39 -27.29 0.71
CA ASP A 554 -37.88 -26.27 1.65
C ASP A 554 -37.66 -24.84 1.13
N PHE A 555 -38.61 -23.93 1.39
CA PHE A 555 -38.59 -22.55 0.89
C PHE A 555 -37.26 -21.82 1.20
N PHE A 556 -36.69 -22.02 2.39
CA PHE A 556 -35.45 -21.37 2.79
C PHE A 556 -34.20 -21.94 2.11
N GLN A 557 -34.27 -23.11 1.46
CA GLN A 557 -33.16 -23.61 0.66
C GLN A 557 -32.98 -22.77 -0.61
N PHE A 558 -34.08 -22.27 -1.18
CA PHE A 558 -34.08 -21.45 -2.38
C PHE A 558 -33.52 -20.04 -2.17
N THR A 559 -33.40 -19.56 -0.92
CA THR A 559 -32.79 -18.24 -0.66
C THR A 559 -31.31 -18.17 -1.01
N ASP A 560 -30.66 -19.32 -1.20
CA ASP A 560 -29.27 -19.41 -1.66
C ASP A 560 -29.15 -19.34 -3.20
N ASN A 561 -30.28 -19.21 -3.92
CA ASN A 561 -30.30 -19.08 -5.37
C ASN A 561 -30.03 -17.63 -5.81
N SER A 562 -29.35 -17.47 -6.94
CA SER A 562 -29.21 -16.15 -7.58
C SER A 562 -30.46 -15.86 -8.41
N SER A 563 -31.06 -14.68 -8.27
CA SER A 563 -32.29 -14.30 -8.96
C SER A 563 -32.16 -12.93 -9.65
N TYR A 564 -32.94 -12.74 -10.71
CA TYR A 564 -33.09 -11.46 -11.41
C TYR A 564 -34.57 -11.23 -11.72
N GLY A 565 -35.12 -10.08 -11.31
CA GLY A 565 -36.53 -9.75 -11.53
C GLY A 565 -37.53 -10.55 -10.69
N VAL A 566 -37.07 -11.50 -9.86
CA VAL A 566 -37.86 -12.25 -8.88
C VAL A 566 -37.24 -12.07 -7.49
N LEU A 567 -38.09 -11.92 -6.49
CA LEU A 567 -37.74 -11.82 -5.08
C LEU A 567 -38.41 -12.93 -4.28
N LEU A 568 -37.68 -13.55 -3.36
CA LEU A 568 -38.19 -14.53 -2.40
C LEU A 568 -38.68 -13.80 -1.13
N ASP A 569 -39.98 -13.67 -0.97
CA ASP A 569 -40.58 -13.05 0.21
C ASP A 569 -40.62 -14.05 1.38
N THR A 570 -39.70 -13.89 2.32
CA THR A 570 -39.58 -14.72 3.52
C THR A 570 -40.70 -14.53 4.55
N LEU A 571 -41.55 -13.51 4.41
CA LEU A 571 -42.70 -13.32 5.29
C LEU A 571 -43.90 -14.16 4.85
N SER A 572 -44.13 -14.23 3.54
CA SER A 572 -45.23 -15.00 2.94
C SER A 572 -44.79 -16.39 2.46
N ASN A 573 -43.48 -16.67 2.41
CA ASN A 573 -42.87 -17.83 1.79
C ASN A 573 -43.30 -18.00 0.31
N GLN A 574 -43.28 -16.90 -0.44
CA GLN A 574 -43.66 -16.88 -1.85
C GLN A 574 -42.62 -16.17 -2.72
N ARG A 575 -42.52 -16.59 -3.97
CA ARG A 575 -41.83 -15.85 -5.04
C ARG A 575 -42.74 -14.74 -5.53
N ILE A 576 -42.20 -13.52 -5.66
CA ILE A 576 -42.88 -12.35 -6.23
C ILE A 576 -41.99 -11.70 -7.29
N PHE A 577 -42.57 -11.09 -8.33
CA PHE A 577 -41.78 -10.27 -9.24
C PHE A 577 -41.34 -8.96 -8.56
N GLU A 578 -40.11 -8.53 -8.84
CA GLU A 578 -39.49 -7.36 -8.22
C GLU A 578 -40.24 -6.05 -8.59
N PRO A 579 -40.57 -5.18 -7.62
CA PRO A 579 -41.17 -3.88 -7.90
C PRO A 579 -40.13 -2.87 -8.40
N PHE A 580 -40.55 -1.90 -9.20
CA PHE A 580 -39.69 -0.78 -9.62
C PHE A 580 -40.44 0.55 -9.57
N VAL A 581 -39.73 1.68 -9.44
CA VAL A 581 -40.33 3.00 -9.23
C VAL A 581 -39.81 4.06 -10.21
N LYS A 582 -40.65 5.05 -10.55
CA LYS A 582 -40.27 6.30 -11.24
C LYS A 582 -40.87 7.52 -10.53
N THR A 583 -40.17 8.65 -10.53
CA THR A 583 -40.77 9.91 -10.06
C THR A 583 -41.61 10.53 -11.18
N ILE A 584 -42.70 11.21 -10.84
CA ILE A 584 -43.52 11.98 -11.78
C ILE A 584 -43.73 13.39 -11.23
N SER A 585 -43.51 14.39 -12.07
CA SER A 585 -43.82 15.78 -11.72
C SER A 585 -44.58 16.51 -12.82
N CYS A 586 -45.36 17.50 -12.43
CA CYS A 586 -46.15 18.31 -13.37
C CYS A 586 -46.20 19.76 -12.88
N LEU A 587 -45.87 20.68 -13.77
CA LEU A 587 -46.00 22.12 -13.57
C LEU A 587 -47.14 22.63 -14.44
N THR A 588 -48.09 23.33 -13.83
CA THR A 588 -49.21 23.96 -14.52
C THR A 588 -49.32 25.43 -14.13
N ASN A 589 -49.35 26.30 -15.13
CA ASN A 589 -49.56 27.74 -14.98
C ASN A 589 -50.72 28.19 -15.88
N SER A 590 -51.57 29.10 -15.41
CA SER A 590 -52.73 29.61 -16.18
C SER A 590 -52.28 30.55 -17.30
N ALA A 591 -51.72 29.99 -18.38
CA ALA A 591 -51.15 30.77 -19.47
C ALA A 591 -52.23 31.51 -20.28
N PRO A 592 -52.18 32.84 -20.42
CA PRO A 592 -52.99 33.55 -21.38
C PRO A 592 -52.42 33.37 -22.80
N CYS A 593 -53.29 33.31 -23.81
CA CYS A 593 -52.93 32.96 -25.18
C CYS A 593 -51.97 33.90 -25.90
N ASP A 594 -51.81 35.11 -25.37
CA ASP A 594 -50.95 36.17 -25.88
C ASP A 594 -49.59 36.23 -25.16
N ASP A 595 -49.36 35.43 -24.12
CA ASP A 595 -48.09 35.34 -23.40
C ASP A 595 -47.29 34.12 -23.85
N VAL A 596 -46.36 34.35 -24.79
CA VAL A 596 -45.52 33.30 -25.40
C VAL A 596 -44.60 32.63 -24.38
N SER A 597 -44.19 33.33 -23.31
CA SER A 597 -43.36 32.73 -22.24
C SER A 597 -44.16 31.68 -21.46
N GLN A 598 -45.34 32.02 -20.97
CA GLN A 598 -46.16 31.13 -20.14
C GLN A 598 -46.71 29.92 -20.89
N ILE A 599 -46.82 30.01 -22.22
CA ILE A 599 -47.25 28.90 -23.07
C ILE A 599 -46.35 27.67 -22.89
N PHE A 600 -45.04 27.84 -22.74
CA PHE A 600 -44.08 26.73 -22.66
C PHE A 600 -43.74 26.29 -21.23
N GLU A 601 -44.23 26.99 -20.20
CA GLU A 601 -44.01 26.64 -18.79
C GLU A 601 -44.84 25.44 -18.32
N ASN A 602 -45.92 25.11 -19.04
CA ASN A 602 -46.74 23.94 -18.72
C ASN A 602 -46.07 22.67 -19.21
N ALA A 603 -45.60 21.81 -18.30
CA ALA A 603 -44.86 20.60 -18.63
C ALA A 603 -45.05 19.50 -17.58
N TRP A 604 -44.75 18.26 -17.97
CA TRP A 604 -44.70 17.13 -17.05
C TRP A 604 -43.48 16.24 -17.33
N TYR A 605 -42.97 15.60 -16.28
CA TYR A 605 -41.69 14.89 -16.24
C TYR A 605 -41.86 13.50 -15.64
N LEU A 606 -41.02 12.56 -16.07
CA LEU A 606 -40.82 11.24 -15.43
C LEU A 606 -39.33 11.06 -15.15
N SER A 607 -38.94 10.77 -13.91
CA SER A 607 -37.53 10.60 -13.52
C SER A 607 -36.66 11.78 -13.99
N ASP A 608 -37.16 13.00 -13.77
CA ASP A 608 -36.56 14.28 -14.20
C ASP A 608 -36.43 14.49 -15.73
N GLU A 609 -36.90 13.54 -16.55
CA GLU A 609 -36.96 13.68 -18.00
C GLU A 609 -38.30 14.32 -18.43
N GLN A 610 -38.23 15.45 -19.12
CA GLN A 610 -39.41 16.14 -19.66
C GLN A 610 -40.12 15.28 -20.71
N GLN A 611 -41.35 14.88 -20.42
CA GLN A 611 -42.13 14.03 -21.32
C GLN A 611 -42.87 14.87 -22.36
N GLU A 612 -43.55 15.93 -21.94
CA GLU A 612 -44.22 16.85 -22.87
C GLU A 612 -44.38 18.24 -22.25
N TYR A 613 -44.55 19.25 -23.11
CA TYR A 613 -44.69 20.64 -22.72
C TYR A 613 -45.59 21.44 -23.66
N GLY A 614 -45.94 22.66 -23.25
CA GLY A 614 -46.72 23.58 -24.05
C GLY A 614 -48.23 23.41 -23.87
N ILE A 615 -49.00 24.35 -24.42
CA ILE A 615 -50.49 24.30 -24.38
C ILE A 615 -51.12 23.87 -25.71
N CYS A 616 -50.32 23.68 -26.76
CA CYS A 616 -50.74 23.36 -28.13
C CYS A 616 -51.51 24.45 -28.88
N ASN A 617 -52.74 24.77 -28.45
CA ASN A 617 -53.63 25.76 -29.06
C ASN A 617 -54.47 26.49 -27.99
N CYS A 618 -55.25 27.48 -28.39
CA CYS A 618 -55.82 28.46 -27.46
C CYS A 618 -57.14 28.19 -26.72
N PRO A 619 -57.97 27.20 -27.07
CA PRO A 619 -59.14 26.85 -26.26
C PRO A 619 -58.75 26.26 -24.89
N ASN A 620 -59.52 26.56 -23.85
CA ASN A 620 -59.39 25.92 -22.54
C ASN A 620 -59.64 24.41 -22.70
N LYS A 621 -58.76 23.57 -22.13
CA LYS A 621 -58.72 22.12 -22.41
C LYS A 621 -58.19 21.30 -21.23
N PHE A 622 -58.35 19.98 -21.31
CA PHE A 622 -57.58 19.03 -20.51
C PHE A 622 -56.35 18.57 -21.28
N HIS A 623 -55.24 18.43 -20.57
CA HIS A 623 -54.12 17.58 -20.97
C HIS A 623 -54.21 16.30 -20.14
N VAL A 624 -54.19 15.15 -20.81
CA VAL A 624 -54.38 13.83 -20.22
C VAL A 624 -53.19 12.96 -20.61
N ALA A 625 -52.27 12.70 -19.70
CA ALA A 625 -51.22 11.72 -19.88
C ALA A 625 -51.62 10.40 -19.20
N ILE A 626 -51.46 9.29 -19.91
CA ILE A 626 -51.74 7.94 -19.42
C ILE A 626 -50.39 7.21 -19.34
N ILE A 627 -50.05 6.66 -18.19
CA ILE A 627 -48.78 5.96 -17.95
C ILE A 627 -49.09 4.49 -17.66
N ASP A 628 -48.51 3.61 -18.47
CA ASP A 628 -48.70 2.17 -18.40
C ASP A 628 -48.12 1.59 -17.09
N LYS A 629 -48.90 0.79 -16.38
CA LYS A 629 -48.55 0.24 -15.06
C LYS A 629 -47.32 -0.69 -15.06
N THR A 630 -47.03 -1.31 -16.20
CA THR A 630 -46.02 -2.38 -16.32
C THR A 630 -44.68 -1.86 -16.84
N THR A 631 -44.69 -0.78 -17.63
CA THR A 631 -43.47 -0.17 -18.21
C THR A 631 -43.16 1.19 -17.60
N LEU A 632 -44.13 1.81 -16.93
CA LEU A 632 -44.10 3.22 -16.52
C LEU A 632 -43.67 4.14 -17.68
N LEU A 633 -44.18 3.87 -18.89
CA LEU A 633 -44.03 4.69 -20.08
C LEU A 633 -45.37 5.34 -20.45
N PRO A 634 -45.36 6.59 -20.96
CA PRO A 634 -46.59 7.24 -21.39
C PRO A 634 -47.14 6.68 -22.69
N TRP A 635 -48.45 6.70 -22.82
CA TRP A 635 -49.14 6.55 -24.09
C TRP A 635 -48.88 7.78 -24.99
N GLU A 636 -48.72 7.51 -26.27
CA GLU A 636 -48.49 8.53 -27.29
C GLU A 636 -49.70 8.70 -28.22
N THR A 637 -49.90 9.90 -28.74
CA THR A 637 -50.95 10.17 -29.73
C THR A 637 -50.71 9.43 -31.04
N ARG A 638 -51.80 9.16 -31.77
CA ARG A 638 -51.74 8.60 -33.11
C ARG A 638 -51.00 9.53 -34.08
N HIS A 639 -50.10 8.95 -34.87
CA HIS A 639 -49.34 9.63 -35.91
C HIS A 639 -49.37 8.83 -37.21
N VAL A 640 -50.26 9.22 -38.13
CA VAL A 640 -50.49 8.52 -39.40
C VAL A 640 -49.26 8.59 -40.33
N PRO A 641 -48.49 9.69 -40.44
CA PRO A 641 -47.35 9.75 -41.35
C PRO A 641 -46.25 8.70 -41.10
N THR A 642 -46.06 8.26 -39.84
CA THR A 642 -45.08 7.21 -39.47
C THR A 642 -45.72 5.88 -39.07
N ASN A 643 -47.04 5.73 -39.22
CA ASN A 643 -47.81 4.56 -38.75
C ASN A 643 -47.60 4.23 -37.26
N GLN A 644 -47.38 5.24 -36.41
CA GLN A 644 -47.21 5.05 -34.97
C GLN A 644 -48.55 5.24 -34.24
N ASN A 645 -48.81 4.38 -33.24
CA ASN A 645 -49.96 4.48 -32.34
C ASN A 645 -51.32 4.56 -33.06
N MET A 646 -51.52 3.75 -34.10
CA MET A 646 -52.67 3.86 -35.02
C MET A 646 -54.05 3.75 -34.36
N ASN A 647 -54.12 3.14 -33.17
CA ASN A 647 -55.34 2.99 -32.39
C ASN A 647 -55.57 4.14 -31.38
N ASN A 648 -54.62 5.05 -31.20
CA ASN A 648 -54.65 6.10 -30.17
C ASN A 648 -55.33 7.38 -30.67
N ASN A 649 -56.48 7.23 -31.33
CA ASN A 649 -57.39 8.32 -31.64
C ASN A 649 -58.62 8.19 -30.77
N PHE A 650 -58.68 9.01 -29.73
CA PHE A 650 -59.74 8.99 -28.74
C PHE A 650 -60.62 10.24 -28.86
N GLY A 651 -60.69 10.89 -30.03
CA GLY A 651 -61.41 12.16 -30.21
C GLY A 651 -60.67 13.40 -29.69
N ASN A 652 -59.38 13.25 -29.35
CA ASN A 652 -58.51 14.31 -28.85
C ASN A 652 -58.18 15.36 -29.93
N ALA A 653 -58.03 16.62 -29.52
CA ALA A 653 -57.78 17.76 -30.41
C ALA A 653 -56.36 17.80 -31.01
N ASN A 654 -55.40 17.09 -30.41
CA ASN A 654 -54.01 16.98 -30.88
C ASN A 654 -53.73 15.69 -31.66
N ASP A 655 -54.77 15.03 -32.20
CA ASP A 655 -54.61 13.85 -33.07
C ASP A 655 -53.92 14.22 -34.39
N ASN A 656 -53.05 13.35 -34.88
CA ASN A 656 -52.48 13.38 -36.23
C ASN A 656 -51.94 14.76 -36.70
N GLU A 657 -50.87 15.22 -36.05
CA GLU A 657 -50.16 16.47 -36.38
C GLU A 657 -50.96 17.78 -36.21
N ASN A 658 -52.16 17.74 -35.63
CA ASN A 658 -52.94 18.95 -35.33
C ASN A 658 -52.27 19.90 -34.32
N CYS A 659 -51.13 19.51 -33.76
CA CYS A 659 -50.37 20.25 -32.77
C CYS A 659 -48.87 20.32 -33.07
N GLN A 660 -48.24 19.15 -33.18
CA GLN A 660 -46.81 18.96 -33.41
C GLN A 660 -46.61 17.88 -34.47
N THR A 661 -45.53 17.94 -35.24
CA THR A 661 -45.21 16.95 -36.29
C THR A 661 -44.61 15.64 -35.73
N ARG A 662 -45.03 15.24 -34.52
CA ARG A 662 -44.59 14.03 -33.82
C ARG A 662 -45.70 13.52 -32.89
N PRO A 663 -45.70 12.22 -32.53
CA PRO A 663 -46.50 11.74 -31.41
C PRO A 663 -46.25 12.57 -30.15
N MET A 664 -47.32 12.89 -29.44
CA MET A 664 -47.28 13.64 -28.18
C MET A 664 -47.62 12.72 -27.02
N LYS A 665 -47.01 12.95 -25.85
CA LYS A 665 -47.18 12.11 -24.66
C LYS A 665 -48.34 12.57 -23.74
N PHE A 666 -49.30 13.30 -24.30
CA PHE A 666 -50.61 13.57 -23.69
C PHE A 666 -51.69 13.69 -24.77
N PHE A 667 -52.94 13.53 -24.36
CA PHE A 667 -54.14 13.76 -25.18
C PHE A 667 -54.81 15.07 -24.75
N THR A 668 -55.20 15.91 -25.71
CA THR A 668 -55.86 17.18 -25.40
C THR A 668 -57.36 17.16 -25.70
N PHE A 669 -58.20 17.69 -24.81
CA PHE A 669 -59.66 17.78 -25.02
C PHE A 669 -60.20 19.17 -24.68
N ASN A 670 -60.76 19.88 -25.67
CA ASN A 670 -61.24 21.25 -25.52
C ASN A 670 -62.58 21.30 -24.76
N GLN A 671 -62.61 22.06 -23.66
CA GLN A 671 -63.75 22.10 -22.73
C GLN A 671 -65.00 22.78 -23.32
N ASN A 672 -64.84 23.58 -24.37
CA ASN A 672 -65.98 24.20 -25.08
C ASN A 672 -66.59 23.29 -26.15
N ASN A 673 -65.99 22.11 -26.43
CA ASN A 673 -66.53 21.14 -27.38
C ASN A 673 -67.18 19.99 -26.61
N VAL A 674 -68.51 19.93 -26.68
CA VAL A 674 -69.32 18.90 -26.01
C VAL A 674 -68.92 17.48 -26.41
N GLN A 675 -68.60 17.23 -27.68
CA GLN A 675 -68.21 15.90 -28.15
C GLN A 675 -66.84 15.49 -27.56
N GLN A 676 -65.86 16.39 -27.52
CA GLN A 676 -64.54 16.09 -26.94
C GLN A 676 -64.60 15.81 -25.43
N MET A 677 -65.54 16.43 -24.70
CA MET A 677 -65.77 16.11 -23.28
C MET A 677 -66.43 14.73 -23.09
N ILE A 678 -67.30 14.30 -24.02
CA ILE A 678 -67.83 12.93 -24.04
C ILE A 678 -66.70 11.94 -24.34
N ASP A 679 -65.86 12.25 -25.32
CA ASP A 679 -64.76 11.39 -25.74
C ASP A 679 -63.68 11.26 -24.63
N PHE A 680 -63.38 12.36 -23.93
CA PHE A 680 -62.55 12.34 -22.72
C PHE A 680 -63.11 11.39 -21.65
N ARG A 681 -64.41 11.47 -21.32
CA ARG A 681 -65.01 10.53 -20.37
C ARG A 681 -64.90 9.10 -20.85
N ASN A 682 -65.16 8.84 -22.12
CA ASN A 682 -65.06 7.48 -22.67
C ASN A 682 -63.63 6.94 -22.58
N LEU A 683 -62.61 7.76 -22.85
CA LEU A 683 -61.19 7.39 -22.67
C LEU A 683 -60.94 6.93 -21.23
N ILE A 684 -61.29 7.77 -20.25
CA ILE A 684 -60.99 7.50 -18.84
C ILE A 684 -61.87 6.40 -18.24
N GLU A 685 -63.13 6.27 -18.66
CA GLU A 685 -64.09 5.32 -18.08
C GLU A 685 -63.95 3.92 -18.68
N ASN A 686 -63.79 3.82 -20.00
CA ASN A 686 -63.95 2.57 -20.75
C ASN A 686 -62.70 2.09 -21.52
N ILE A 687 -61.72 2.96 -21.78
CA ILE A 687 -60.56 2.62 -22.61
C ILE A 687 -59.31 2.38 -21.76
N VAL A 688 -59.00 3.27 -20.80
CA VAL A 688 -57.84 3.12 -19.92
C VAL A 688 -58.03 1.89 -19.00
N PRO A 689 -57.12 0.90 -19.03
CA PRO A 689 -57.18 -0.27 -18.16
C PRO A 689 -57.07 0.07 -16.67
N ASN A 690 -57.63 -0.79 -15.81
CA ASN A 690 -57.37 -0.69 -14.37
C ASN A 690 -55.88 -0.97 -14.07
N GLY A 691 -55.32 -0.15 -13.19
CA GLY A 691 -53.93 -0.18 -12.75
C GLY A 691 -53.03 0.88 -13.40
N ASP A 692 -53.40 1.41 -14.57
CA ASP A 692 -52.66 2.49 -15.24
C ASP A 692 -52.82 3.83 -14.51
N TYR A 693 -51.79 4.67 -14.60
CA TYR A 693 -51.80 5.99 -13.99
C TYR A 693 -52.32 7.03 -14.99
N ILE A 694 -53.12 7.98 -14.49
CA ILE A 694 -53.73 9.03 -15.29
C ILE A 694 -53.37 10.38 -14.66
N LEU A 695 -52.59 11.19 -15.38
CA LEU A 695 -52.30 12.58 -15.04
C LEU A 695 -53.18 13.50 -15.90
N ILE A 696 -54.04 14.28 -15.25
CA ILE A 696 -54.92 15.26 -15.86
C ILE A 696 -54.55 16.64 -15.34
N TYR A 697 -54.22 17.56 -16.24
CA TYR A 697 -53.94 18.94 -15.86
C TYR A 697 -54.54 19.93 -16.86
N THR A 698 -54.71 21.17 -16.43
CA THR A 698 -55.36 22.23 -17.20
C THR A 698 -54.39 23.37 -17.43
N PRO A 699 -53.73 23.46 -18.60
CA PRO A 699 -52.68 24.45 -18.84
C PRO A 699 -53.20 25.90 -19.01
N MET A 700 -54.51 26.09 -18.80
CA MET A 700 -55.26 27.34 -18.88
C MET A 700 -56.39 27.27 -17.85
N SER A 701 -57.13 28.38 -17.64
CA SER A 701 -58.24 28.38 -16.68
C SER A 701 -59.28 27.28 -16.99
N ASN A 702 -59.48 26.37 -16.03
CA ASN A 702 -60.54 25.38 -16.10
C ASN A 702 -61.91 26.07 -16.14
N ARG A 703 -62.87 25.54 -16.91
CA ARG A 703 -64.20 26.14 -17.10
C ARG A 703 -65.28 25.31 -16.45
N TYR A 704 -65.35 25.37 -15.11
CA TYR A 704 -66.43 24.75 -14.33
C TYR A 704 -67.81 25.26 -14.75
N ASP A 705 -67.91 26.52 -15.16
CA ASP A 705 -69.14 27.08 -15.74
C ASP A 705 -69.60 26.35 -17.02
N TYR A 706 -68.68 25.82 -17.83
CA TYR A 706 -69.03 24.98 -18.98
C TYR A 706 -69.50 23.59 -18.56
N TRP A 707 -68.92 23.04 -17.48
CA TRP A 707 -69.31 21.74 -16.97
C TRP A 707 -70.70 21.81 -16.35
N ASP A 708 -70.97 22.82 -15.53
CA ASP A 708 -72.27 23.05 -14.88
C ASP A 708 -73.39 23.20 -15.90
N ALA A 709 -73.12 23.93 -16.99
CA ALA A 709 -74.12 24.20 -18.03
C ALA A 709 -74.31 23.04 -19.00
N ASN A 710 -73.23 22.37 -19.41
CA ASN A 710 -73.25 21.49 -20.57
C ASN A 710 -72.82 20.04 -20.30
N GLN A 711 -72.02 19.76 -19.27
CA GLN A 711 -71.43 18.43 -19.00
C GLN A 711 -71.27 18.12 -17.48
N PRO A 712 -72.35 18.14 -16.68
CA PRO A 712 -72.26 17.96 -15.22
C PRO A 712 -71.77 16.55 -14.80
N GLN A 713 -71.79 15.58 -15.71
CA GLN A 713 -71.28 14.22 -15.46
C GLN A 713 -69.76 14.17 -15.24
N LEU A 714 -69.01 15.20 -15.62
CA LEU A 714 -67.55 15.26 -15.36
C LEU A 714 -67.24 15.20 -13.86
N TYR A 715 -68.07 15.82 -13.01
CA TYR A 715 -67.90 15.75 -11.56
C TYR A 715 -68.00 14.33 -11.03
N SER A 716 -68.94 13.52 -11.54
CA SER A 716 -69.04 12.10 -11.19
C SER A 716 -67.86 11.29 -11.73
N THR A 717 -67.34 11.60 -12.92
CA THR A 717 -66.16 10.92 -13.47
C THR A 717 -64.93 11.14 -12.57
N PHE A 718 -64.64 12.38 -12.16
CA PHE A 718 -63.53 12.66 -11.23
C PHE A 718 -63.76 12.09 -9.83
N ALA A 719 -64.99 12.13 -9.31
CA ALA A 719 -65.31 11.50 -8.02
C ALA A 719 -65.11 9.98 -8.04
N ASN A 720 -65.46 9.30 -9.14
CA ASN A 720 -65.22 7.86 -9.31
C ASN A 720 -63.73 7.50 -9.43
N LEU A 721 -62.88 8.46 -9.80
CA LEU A 721 -61.42 8.33 -9.79
C LEU A 721 -60.80 8.71 -8.44
N GLY A 722 -61.63 9.04 -7.44
CA GLY A 722 -61.21 9.35 -6.08
C GLY A 722 -61.00 10.83 -5.76
N SER A 723 -61.32 11.75 -6.68
CA SER A 723 -61.21 13.19 -6.37
C SER A 723 -62.16 13.59 -5.24
N THR A 724 -61.65 14.38 -4.28
CA THR A 724 -62.44 14.88 -3.14
C THR A 724 -62.74 16.38 -3.23
N THR A 725 -62.06 17.07 -4.14
CA THR A 725 -62.07 18.53 -4.24
C THR A 725 -62.73 19.04 -5.52
N ILE A 726 -62.76 18.27 -6.62
CA ILE A 726 -63.42 18.66 -7.88
C ILE A 726 -64.95 18.56 -7.72
N ALA A 727 -65.61 19.70 -7.49
CA ALA A 727 -67.05 19.78 -7.23
C ALA A 727 -67.73 20.94 -7.98
N PRO A 728 -69.07 20.90 -8.15
CA PRO A 728 -69.83 22.00 -8.76
C PRO A 728 -69.64 23.33 -8.01
N GLY A 729 -69.58 24.45 -8.77
CA GLY A 729 -69.50 25.81 -8.20
C GLY A 729 -68.11 26.31 -7.83
N LEU A 730 -67.04 25.60 -8.20
CA LEU A 730 -65.66 26.06 -8.04
C LEU A 730 -65.31 27.24 -8.98
N PRO A 731 -64.38 28.13 -8.57
CA PRO A 731 -63.91 29.19 -9.46
C PRO A 731 -63.14 28.61 -10.66
N ASN A 732 -63.25 29.27 -11.80
CA ASN A 732 -62.58 28.89 -13.06
C ASN A 732 -61.05 29.05 -12.96
N LYS A 733 -60.39 28.07 -12.35
CA LYS A 733 -58.94 28.04 -12.11
C LYS A 733 -58.35 26.67 -12.47
N PRO A 734 -57.07 26.61 -12.90
CA PRO A 734 -56.38 25.36 -13.17
C PRO A 734 -56.32 24.41 -11.97
N PHE A 735 -56.15 23.13 -12.30
CA PHE A 735 -55.85 22.05 -11.39
C PHE A 735 -54.88 21.04 -12.05
N ILE A 736 -54.21 20.26 -11.19
CA ILE A 736 -53.50 19.02 -11.53
C ILE A 736 -54.16 17.89 -10.74
N PHE A 737 -54.45 16.78 -11.39
CA PHE A 737 -55.07 15.59 -10.81
C PHE A 737 -54.36 14.34 -11.33
N LEU A 738 -53.73 13.59 -10.44
CA LEU A 738 -53.08 12.31 -10.71
C LEU A 738 -53.82 11.22 -9.94
N THR A 739 -54.15 10.12 -10.62
CA THR A 739 -54.82 8.96 -10.03
C THR A 739 -54.32 7.65 -10.64
N ARG A 740 -54.61 6.53 -9.99
CA ARG A 740 -54.45 5.19 -10.54
C ARG A 740 -55.81 4.58 -10.85
N LYS A 741 -56.07 4.26 -12.11
CA LYS A 741 -57.38 3.78 -12.57
C LYS A 741 -57.80 2.51 -11.81
N GLY A 742 -58.95 2.55 -11.15
CA GLY A 742 -59.48 1.42 -10.38
C GLY A 742 -58.96 1.34 -8.93
N ASP A 743 -58.04 2.21 -8.52
CA ASP A 743 -57.56 2.34 -7.14
C ASP A 743 -57.84 3.76 -6.62
N PRO A 744 -59.00 3.98 -5.97
CA PRO A 744 -59.38 5.30 -5.45
C PRO A 744 -58.54 5.74 -4.24
N SER A 745 -57.63 4.91 -3.72
CA SER A 745 -56.74 5.27 -2.61
C SER A 745 -55.51 6.06 -3.06
N PHE A 746 -55.12 5.94 -4.34
CA PHE A 746 -54.02 6.68 -4.93
C PHE A 746 -54.55 7.90 -5.70
N VAL A 747 -54.57 9.06 -5.03
CA VAL A 747 -54.98 10.35 -5.62
C VAL A 747 -54.05 11.46 -5.14
N VAL A 748 -53.53 12.25 -6.07
CA VAL A 748 -52.79 13.48 -5.79
C VAL A 748 -53.43 14.62 -6.57
N GLU A 749 -53.95 15.62 -5.87
CA GLU A 749 -54.71 16.71 -6.50
C GLU A 749 -54.29 18.09 -5.97
N HIS A 750 -54.04 19.04 -6.88
CA HIS A 750 -53.63 20.40 -6.57
C HIS A 750 -54.51 21.41 -7.32
N PHE A 751 -55.00 22.44 -6.62
CA PHE A 751 -55.88 23.48 -7.15
C PHE A 751 -55.25 24.85 -6.93
N GLN A 752 -55.32 25.70 -7.97
CA GLN A 752 -54.80 27.06 -7.87
C GLN A 752 -55.69 27.94 -6.96
N GLN A 753 -55.09 28.66 -6.01
CA GLN A 753 -55.80 29.51 -5.05
C GLN A 753 -55.72 31.00 -5.36
N ASN A 754 -54.53 31.56 -5.69
CA ASN A 754 -54.29 33.01 -5.73
C ASN A 754 -53.67 33.54 -7.04
N ASN A 755 -53.51 32.68 -8.07
CA ASN A 755 -52.88 32.91 -9.40
C ASN A 755 -51.40 32.52 -9.50
N GLU A 756 -50.91 31.68 -8.58
CA GLU A 756 -49.63 31.00 -8.64
C GLU A 756 -49.60 29.84 -9.64
N ALA A 757 -48.43 29.48 -10.16
CA ALA A 757 -48.25 28.18 -10.80
C ALA A 757 -48.42 27.07 -9.74
N ILE A 758 -49.09 25.98 -10.13
CA ILE A 758 -49.27 24.80 -9.27
C ILE A 758 -48.33 23.69 -9.75
N TYR A 759 -47.73 22.99 -8.79
CA TYR A 759 -46.74 21.96 -9.02
C TYR A 759 -47.13 20.68 -8.27
N LEU A 760 -46.99 19.54 -8.94
CA LEU A 760 -47.16 18.19 -8.39
C LEU A 760 -45.83 17.45 -8.51
N ASP A 761 -45.48 16.68 -7.48
CA ASP A 761 -44.36 15.73 -7.50
C ASP A 761 -44.69 14.52 -6.62
N THR A 762 -44.51 13.31 -7.13
CA THR A 762 -44.75 12.05 -6.41
C THR A 762 -44.05 10.85 -7.09
N ILE A 763 -44.20 9.65 -6.53
CA ILE A 763 -43.65 8.40 -7.09
C ILE A 763 -44.74 7.51 -7.70
N LEU A 764 -44.40 6.84 -8.80
CA LEU A 764 -45.17 5.77 -9.42
C LEU A 764 -44.47 4.44 -9.16
N THR A 765 -45.24 3.38 -8.93
CA THR A 765 -44.73 2.03 -8.69
C THR A 765 -45.26 1.07 -9.75
N GLY A 766 -44.35 0.39 -10.45
CA GLY A 766 -44.61 -0.72 -11.35
C GLY A 766 -44.09 -2.04 -10.78
N GLN A 767 -44.39 -3.14 -11.47
CA GLN A 767 -43.92 -4.47 -11.10
C GLN A 767 -43.43 -5.22 -12.34
N GLN A 768 -42.30 -5.93 -12.23
CA GLN A 768 -41.82 -6.82 -13.29
C GLN A 768 -42.87 -7.91 -13.58
N TYR A 769 -42.78 -8.52 -14.77
CA TYR A 769 -43.65 -9.64 -15.17
C TYR A 769 -42.84 -10.86 -15.67
N ALA A 770 -41.52 -10.75 -15.62
CA ALA A 770 -40.59 -11.79 -15.98
C ALA A 770 -39.34 -11.70 -15.11
N GLY A 771 -38.69 -12.83 -14.91
CA GLY A 771 -37.45 -12.93 -14.16
C GLY A 771 -37.00 -14.37 -14.04
N ASN A 772 -35.90 -14.63 -13.33
CA ASN A 772 -35.38 -15.96 -13.17
C ASN A 772 -34.77 -16.23 -11.80
N GLU A 773 -34.57 -17.51 -11.51
CA GLU A 773 -33.93 -18.02 -10.31
C GLU A 773 -32.99 -19.17 -10.68
N THR A 774 -31.74 -19.12 -10.25
CA THR A 774 -30.69 -20.08 -10.62
C THR A 774 -30.06 -20.68 -9.37
N SER A 775 -29.96 -22.01 -9.34
CA SER A 775 -29.36 -22.79 -8.25
C SER A 775 -27.86 -22.49 -8.08
N PRO A 776 -27.30 -22.77 -6.90
CA PRO A 776 -25.87 -23.03 -6.73
C PRO A 776 -25.37 -24.14 -7.67
N ILE A 777 -24.04 -24.26 -7.77
CA ILE A 777 -23.41 -25.36 -8.53
C ILE A 777 -23.78 -26.70 -7.88
N ILE A 778 -24.19 -27.64 -8.71
CA ILE A 778 -24.51 -29.03 -8.36
C ILE A 778 -23.37 -29.90 -8.90
N GLY A 779 -22.85 -30.81 -8.07
CA GLY A 779 -21.68 -31.63 -8.37
C GLY A 779 -20.50 -31.32 -7.43
N PRO A 780 -19.32 -31.92 -7.67
CA PRO A 780 -19.01 -32.74 -8.84
C PRO A 780 -19.72 -34.10 -8.81
N SER A 781 -20.10 -34.60 -9.99
CA SER A 781 -20.74 -35.89 -10.17
C SER A 781 -19.80 -36.89 -10.85
N ALA A 782 -19.72 -38.12 -10.33
CA ALA A 782 -19.07 -39.23 -11.01
C ALA A 782 -19.96 -39.81 -12.13
N ASN A 783 -21.28 -39.77 -11.93
CA ASN A 783 -22.28 -40.24 -12.87
C ASN A 783 -23.65 -39.62 -12.54
N TRP A 784 -24.25 -38.93 -13.52
CA TRP A 784 -25.57 -38.32 -13.39
C TRP A 784 -26.69 -39.38 -13.51
N GLU A 785 -27.66 -39.42 -12.60
CA GLU A 785 -28.76 -40.39 -12.68
C GLU A 785 -30.03 -39.75 -13.25
N SER A 786 -30.62 -38.82 -12.50
CA SER A 786 -31.95 -38.30 -12.82
C SER A 786 -32.19 -36.91 -12.24
N ILE A 787 -33.13 -36.18 -12.82
CA ILE A 787 -33.62 -34.91 -12.27
C ILE A 787 -35.15 -34.96 -12.12
N TYR A 788 -35.66 -34.41 -11.02
CA TYR A 788 -37.09 -34.29 -10.70
C TYR A 788 -37.40 -32.83 -10.37
N TRP A 789 -38.59 -32.35 -10.73
CA TRP A 789 -39.03 -31.01 -10.35
C TRP A 789 -40.54 -30.93 -10.15
N LYS A 790 -40.96 -29.95 -9.36
CA LYS A 790 -42.36 -29.68 -9.08
C LYS A 790 -42.61 -28.18 -8.88
N GLN A 791 -43.67 -27.66 -9.47
CA GLN A 791 -44.11 -26.29 -9.26
C GLN A 791 -45.64 -26.14 -9.25
N ASN A 792 -46.12 -25.05 -8.64
CA ASN A 792 -47.53 -24.67 -8.58
C ASN A 792 -47.73 -23.20 -8.94
N SER A 793 -48.87 -22.87 -9.55
CA SER A 793 -49.31 -21.48 -9.71
C SER A 793 -50.14 -21.03 -8.50
N VAL A 794 -50.02 -19.75 -8.12
CA VAL A 794 -50.91 -19.13 -7.12
C VAL A 794 -52.26 -18.70 -7.69
N ASP A 795 -52.39 -18.68 -9.02
CA ASP A 795 -53.58 -18.23 -9.72
C ASP A 795 -54.58 -19.35 -10.04
N LEU A 796 -55.86 -18.98 -10.06
CA LEU A 796 -56.95 -19.87 -10.50
C LEU A 796 -56.98 -20.09 -12.02
N ILE A 797 -56.51 -19.11 -12.79
CA ILE A 797 -56.31 -19.18 -14.25
C ILE A 797 -54.90 -18.67 -14.50
N THR A 798 -53.97 -19.57 -14.74
CA THR A 798 -52.54 -19.26 -14.87
C THR A 798 -52.25 -18.53 -16.19
N GLY A 799 -51.53 -17.41 -16.09
CA GLY A 799 -50.82 -16.76 -17.20
C GLY A 799 -49.35 -17.17 -17.28
N ASP A 800 -48.93 -18.09 -16.41
CA ASP A 800 -47.53 -18.40 -16.13
C ASP A 800 -46.97 -19.29 -17.23
N THR A 801 -45.79 -18.93 -17.71
CA THR A 801 -44.91 -19.80 -18.47
C THR A 801 -43.60 -19.93 -17.71
N THR A 802 -43.15 -21.16 -17.48
CA THR A 802 -41.90 -21.44 -16.76
C THR A 802 -41.07 -22.45 -17.53
N ASP A 803 -39.80 -22.10 -17.76
CA ASP A 803 -38.83 -22.95 -18.44
C ASP A 803 -37.70 -23.32 -17.47
N LEU A 804 -37.34 -24.60 -17.44
CA LEU A 804 -36.20 -25.14 -16.70
C LEU A 804 -35.01 -25.27 -17.65
N LYS A 805 -33.92 -24.60 -17.32
CA LYS A 805 -32.63 -24.70 -18.01
C LYS A 805 -31.64 -25.47 -17.16
N ILE A 806 -31.11 -26.55 -17.71
CA ILE A 806 -30.00 -27.30 -17.11
C ILE A 806 -28.73 -26.74 -17.75
N MET A 807 -27.94 -25.97 -17.01
CA MET A 807 -26.73 -25.31 -17.47
C MET A 807 -25.51 -26.18 -17.16
N LEU A 808 -24.68 -26.48 -18.17
CA LEU A 808 -23.55 -27.41 -18.05
C LEU A 808 -22.23 -26.64 -17.87
N TYR A 809 -21.37 -27.15 -17.00
CA TYR A 809 -20.08 -26.55 -16.68
C TYR A 809 -18.97 -27.60 -16.75
N ASP A 810 -17.80 -27.21 -17.27
CA ASP A 810 -16.60 -28.06 -17.32
C ASP A 810 -15.87 -28.12 -15.96
N TYR A 811 -14.76 -28.87 -15.89
CA TYR A 811 -13.91 -28.96 -14.69
C TYR A 811 -13.34 -27.62 -14.23
N SER A 812 -13.20 -26.66 -15.13
CA SER A 812 -12.72 -25.31 -14.81
C SER A 812 -13.85 -24.38 -14.34
N GLY A 813 -15.09 -24.88 -14.21
CA GLY A 813 -16.25 -24.10 -13.81
C GLY A 813 -16.73 -23.13 -14.90
N ASN A 814 -16.31 -23.32 -16.16
CA ASN A 814 -16.76 -22.47 -17.26
C ASN A 814 -18.07 -22.97 -17.84
N TYR A 815 -19.01 -22.05 -18.05
CA TYR A 815 -20.28 -22.35 -18.71
C TYR A 815 -20.07 -22.79 -20.16
N GLN A 816 -20.76 -23.85 -20.56
CA GLN A 816 -20.66 -24.42 -21.90
C GLN A 816 -21.93 -24.14 -22.71
N TYR A 817 -23.04 -24.77 -22.32
CA TYR A 817 -24.36 -24.59 -22.93
C TYR A 817 -25.45 -25.05 -21.95
N SER A 818 -26.72 -24.81 -22.30
CA SER A 818 -27.88 -25.27 -21.53
C SER A 818 -28.75 -26.26 -22.32
N ILE A 819 -29.43 -27.13 -21.58
CA ILE A 819 -30.51 -27.98 -22.06
C ILE A 819 -31.81 -27.41 -21.49
N ASP A 820 -32.67 -26.92 -22.37
CA ASP A 820 -33.91 -26.23 -21.99
C ASP A 820 -35.09 -27.19 -22.09
N THR A 821 -35.96 -27.19 -21.08
CA THR A 821 -37.21 -27.97 -21.05
C THR A 821 -38.30 -27.17 -20.35
N SER A 822 -39.56 -27.49 -20.62
CA SER A 822 -40.67 -26.87 -19.90
C SER A 822 -40.66 -27.29 -18.43
N PHE A 823 -40.77 -26.34 -17.52
CA PHE A 823 -40.93 -26.60 -16.09
C PHE A 823 -42.41 -26.90 -15.82
N THR A 824 -42.82 -28.13 -16.05
CA THR A 824 -44.21 -28.58 -15.82
C THR A 824 -44.52 -28.74 -14.33
N SER A 825 -45.79 -28.93 -13.97
CA SER A 825 -46.24 -28.96 -12.56
C SER A 825 -45.60 -30.08 -11.72
N PHE A 826 -45.33 -31.24 -12.31
CA PHE A 826 -44.56 -32.32 -11.68
C PHE A 826 -44.03 -33.28 -12.75
N ASP A 827 -42.70 -33.38 -12.91
CA ASP A 827 -42.09 -34.18 -13.98
C ASP A 827 -40.61 -34.52 -13.69
N SER A 828 -39.96 -35.27 -14.59
CA SER A 828 -38.60 -35.77 -14.42
C SER A 828 -37.86 -36.15 -15.70
N ILE A 829 -36.53 -36.22 -15.63
CA ILE A 829 -35.67 -36.89 -16.61
C ILE A 829 -34.93 -38.03 -15.89
N LEU A 830 -35.26 -39.28 -16.23
CA LEU A 830 -34.79 -40.47 -15.50
C LEU A 830 -33.41 -41.00 -15.91
N MET A 831 -32.89 -40.60 -17.07
CA MET A 831 -31.58 -41.05 -17.59
C MET A 831 -30.76 -39.82 -17.98
N LEU A 832 -30.40 -39.02 -16.98
CA LEU A 832 -29.69 -37.76 -17.17
C LEU A 832 -28.29 -37.98 -17.75
N ASN A 833 -27.61 -39.08 -17.40
CA ASN A 833 -26.34 -39.51 -18.00
C ASN A 833 -26.37 -39.67 -19.53
N ASN A 834 -27.53 -39.97 -20.13
CA ASN A 834 -27.63 -40.04 -21.60
C ASN A 834 -27.59 -38.65 -22.26
N LEU A 835 -27.87 -37.59 -21.49
CA LEU A 835 -27.86 -36.20 -21.94
C LEU A 835 -26.58 -35.47 -21.51
N ILE A 836 -26.01 -35.85 -20.36
CA ILE A 836 -24.87 -35.18 -19.73
C ILE A 836 -23.80 -36.22 -19.39
N ASP A 837 -22.64 -36.14 -20.06
CA ASP A 837 -21.46 -36.94 -19.72
C ASP A 837 -20.74 -36.31 -18.53
N ALA A 838 -20.76 -36.99 -17.38
CA ALA A 838 -20.14 -36.49 -16.14
C ALA A 838 -18.61 -36.30 -16.26
N ASN A 839 -17.93 -36.99 -17.19
CA ASN A 839 -16.49 -36.80 -17.43
C ASN A 839 -16.19 -35.53 -18.24
N GLN A 840 -17.20 -34.91 -18.86
CA GLN A 840 -17.04 -33.65 -19.59
C GLN A 840 -17.67 -32.50 -18.79
N PHE A 841 -18.82 -32.77 -18.16
CA PHE A 841 -19.62 -31.82 -17.41
C PHE A 841 -19.92 -32.38 -16.01
N PRO A 842 -18.92 -32.39 -15.11
CA PRO A 842 -19.09 -32.88 -13.73
C PRO A 842 -19.96 -31.94 -12.90
N TYR A 843 -20.21 -30.72 -13.37
CA TYR A 843 -20.98 -29.68 -12.69
C TYR A 843 -22.16 -29.20 -13.54
N ILE A 844 -23.30 -28.94 -12.89
CA ILE A 844 -24.45 -28.29 -13.51
C ILE A 844 -25.04 -27.19 -12.62
N LYS A 845 -25.85 -26.30 -13.20
CA LYS A 845 -26.81 -25.45 -12.47
C LYS A 845 -28.21 -25.63 -13.05
N LEU A 846 -29.23 -25.40 -12.25
CA LEU A 846 -30.62 -25.34 -12.68
C LEU A 846 -31.07 -23.88 -12.68
N SER A 847 -31.71 -23.42 -13.75
CA SER A 847 -32.31 -22.10 -13.82
C SER A 847 -33.79 -22.21 -14.18
N SER A 848 -34.64 -21.53 -13.44
CA SER A 848 -36.07 -21.41 -13.69
C SER A 848 -36.36 -20.00 -14.20
N ASP A 849 -36.80 -19.89 -15.45
CA ASP A 849 -37.20 -18.63 -16.06
C ASP A 849 -38.73 -18.49 -15.99
N TYR A 850 -39.21 -17.44 -15.33
CA TYR A 850 -40.64 -17.17 -15.11
C TYR A 850 -41.13 -16.03 -15.99
N VAL A 851 -42.33 -16.19 -16.56
CA VAL A 851 -43.05 -15.13 -17.29
C VAL A 851 -44.53 -15.20 -16.96
N ASP A 852 -45.12 -14.11 -16.45
CA ASP A 852 -46.57 -13.94 -16.33
C ASP A 852 -46.96 -12.47 -16.56
N ALA A 853 -47.42 -12.18 -17.78
CA ALA A 853 -47.85 -10.85 -18.19
C ALA A 853 -49.30 -10.50 -17.78
N ILE A 854 -50.04 -11.45 -17.20
CA ILE A 854 -51.47 -11.28 -16.89
C ILE A 854 -51.66 -10.92 -15.42
N ASN A 855 -51.20 -11.79 -14.52
CA ASN A 855 -51.41 -11.63 -13.07
C ASN A 855 -50.18 -11.05 -12.35
N GLN A 856 -49.02 -11.03 -13.02
CA GLN A 856 -47.73 -10.60 -12.49
C GLN A 856 -47.32 -11.40 -11.24
N THR A 857 -47.57 -12.71 -11.26
CA THR A 857 -47.22 -13.65 -10.20
C THR A 857 -46.35 -14.78 -10.74
N PRO A 858 -45.09 -14.91 -10.32
CA PRO A 858 -44.26 -16.01 -10.78
C PRO A 858 -44.76 -17.35 -10.21
N ALA A 859 -44.50 -18.43 -10.96
CA ALA A 859 -44.78 -19.78 -10.49
C ALA A 859 -43.95 -20.11 -9.23
N GLN A 860 -44.50 -20.97 -8.37
CA GLN A 860 -43.89 -21.35 -7.09
C GLN A 860 -43.25 -22.73 -7.25
N ILE A 861 -41.92 -22.81 -7.21
CA ILE A 861 -41.21 -24.09 -7.16
C ILE A 861 -41.42 -24.71 -5.77
N ASP A 862 -41.91 -25.95 -5.76
CA ASP A 862 -41.96 -26.79 -4.57
C ASP A 862 -40.60 -27.44 -4.35
N PHE A 863 -40.09 -28.18 -5.35
CA PHE A 863 -38.77 -28.79 -5.28
C PHE A 863 -38.12 -29.02 -6.64
N TRP A 864 -36.81 -29.22 -6.61
CA TRP A 864 -36.04 -29.81 -7.70
C TRP A 864 -34.87 -30.66 -7.18
N HIS A 865 -34.76 -31.90 -7.63
CA HIS A 865 -33.74 -32.86 -7.17
C HIS A 865 -32.91 -33.37 -8.32
N VAL A 866 -31.61 -33.49 -8.12
CA VAL A 866 -30.67 -34.11 -9.06
C VAL A 866 -30.00 -35.27 -8.35
N LEU A 867 -30.27 -36.50 -8.77
CA LEU A 867 -29.65 -37.70 -8.21
C LEU A 867 -28.38 -38.05 -8.99
N TYR A 868 -27.32 -38.42 -8.27
CA TYR A 868 -26.02 -38.74 -8.85
C TYR A 868 -25.10 -39.51 -7.89
N GLU A 869 -24.05 -40.12 -8.45
CA GLU A 869 -22.97 -40.76 -7.70
C GLU A 869 -21.91 -39.72 -7.27
N PRO A 870 -21.65 -39.54 -5.96
CA PRO A 870 -20.65 -38.59 -5.46
C PRO A 870 -19.22 -39.14 -5.55
N PHE A 871 -18.24 -38.29 -5.28
CA PHE A 871 -16.83 -38.64 -5.16
C PHE A 871 -16.41 -38.90 -3.70
N PRO A 872 -15.25 -39.56 -3.46
CA PRO A 872 -14.68 -39.67 -2.11
C PRO A 872 -14.17 -38.31 -1.59
N GLU A 873 -13.76 -38.26 -0.33
CA GLU A 873 -13.29 -37.04 0.35
C GLU A 873 -12.15 -37.33 1.32
N ALA A 874 -10.98 -36.73 1.08
CA ALA A 874 -9.85 -36.72 2.02
C ALA A 874 -9.80 -35.40 2.79
N ALA A 875 -9.27 -35.42 4.00
CA ALA A 875 -9.10 -34.23 4.81
C ALA A 875 -7.79 -34.30 5.60
N ILE A 876 -7.06 -33.19 5.69
CA ILE A 876 -5.98 -33.03 6.66
C ILE A 876 -6.61 -32.90 8.06
N ASP A 877 -6.18 -33.77 8.97
CA ASP A 877 -6.77 -33.90 10.31
C ASP A 877 -5.76 -33.56 11.42
N GLY A 878 -5.85 -32.34 11.94
CA GLY A 878 -5.08 -31.92 13.11
C GLY A 878 -5.61 -32.41 14.46
N THR A 879 -6.63 -33.27 14.53
CA THR A 879 -7.29 -33.64 15.79
C THR A 879 -6.32 -34.21 16.83
N ASN A 880 -5.35 -35.01 16.39
CA ASN A 880 -4.31 -35.59 17.24
C ASN A 880 -3.04 -34.71 17.37
N GLY A 881 -3.07 -33.50 16.81
CA GLY A 881 -1.94 -32.59 16.74
C GLY A 881 -0.91 -32.96 15.66
N TYR A 882 -0.10 -31.97 15.30
CA TYR A 882 1.03 -32.15 14.39
C TYR A 882 2.33 -32.37 15.16
N THR A 883 3.35 -32.86 14.46
CA THR A 883 4.71 -32.95 14.97
C THR A 883 5.57 -31.94 14.21
N TRP A 884 6.33 -31.12 14.94
CA TRP A 884 7.36 -30.24 14.40
C TRP A 884 8.61 -30.43 15.24
N LEU A 885 9.67 -30.97 14.63
CA LEU A 885 10.98 -31.14 15.26
C LEU A 885 11.97 -30.18 14.60
N PRO A 886 12.80 -29.46 15.38
CA PRO A 886 13.08 -29.62 16.82
C PRO A 886 12.06 -29.00 17.79
N GLY A 887 10.96 -28.40 17.30
CA GLY A 887 9.93 -27.76 18.13
C GLY A 887 10.15 -26.26 18.36
N SER A 888 11.03 -25.64 17.58
CA SER A 888 11.25 -24.19 17.52
C SER A 888 10.65 -23.64 16.22
N ASP A 889 9.98 -22.50 16.27
CA ASP A 889 9.51 -21.78 15.09
C ASP A 889 10.66 -21.14 14.29
N THR A 890 11.82 -20.97 14.95
CA THR A 890 13.05 -20.47 14.39
C THR A 890 14.07 -21.60 14.28
N LEU A 891 14.54 -21.85 13.06
CA LEU A 891 15.55 -22.83 12.71
C LEU A 891 16.82 -22.13 12.26
N GLN A 892 17.96 -22.79 12.44
CA GLN A 892 19.21 -22.31 11.83
C GLN A 892 19.33 -22.84 10.41
N GLU A 893 19.89 -22.03 9.51
CA GLU A 893 20.16 -22.47 8.14
C GLU A 893 21.00 -23.76 8.11
N GLY A 894 20.53 -24.76 7.37
CA GLY A 894 21.13 -26.11 7.32
C GLY A 894 20.59 -27.10 8.35
N GLN A 895 19.82 -26.66 9.34
CA GLN A 895 19.12 -27.55 10.27
C GLN A 895 17.92 -28.23 9.60
N VAL A 896 17.86 -29.57 9.61
CA VAL A 896 16.71 -30.31 9.04
C VAL A 896 15.51 -30.23 9.98
N ALA A 897 14.36 -29.79 9.47
CA ALA A 897 13.09 -29.83 10.17
C ALA A 897 12.32 -31.11 9.83
N GLN A 898 11.54 -31.64 10.77
CA GLN A 898 10.67 -32.80 10.51
C GLN A 898 9.22 -32.45 10.85
N PHE A 899 8.32 -32.76 9.93
CA PHE A 899 6.89 -32.50 10.05
C PHE A 899 6.07 -33.78 9.95
N ALA A 900 5.01 -33.90 10.74
CA ALA A 900 4.03 -34.98 10.62
C ALA A 900 2.60 -34.55 10.98
N ILE A 901 1.61 -35.03 10.23
CA ILE A 901 0.18 -34.77 10.48
C ILE A 901 -0.70 -35.92 9.93
N ASP A 902 -1.94 -36.03 10.40
CA ASP A 902 -2.88 -37.04 9.95
C ASP A 902 -3.64 -36.59 8.69
N VAL A 903 -4.00 -37.55 7.84
CA VAL A 903 -4.89 -37.42 6.68
C VAL A 903 -5.98 -38.48 6.80
N SER A 904 -7.25 -38.08 6.85
CA SER A 904 -8.40 -38.94 7.13
C SER A 904 -9.38 -38.98 5.94
N ASN A 905 -9.95 -40.15 5.64
CA ASN A 905 -11.07 -40.26 4.69
C ASN A 905 -12.38 -40.09 5.45
N ILE A 906 -13.09 -39.00 5.13
CA ILE A 906 -14.33 -38.60 5.82
C ILE A 906 -15.59 -38.97 5.02
N SER A 907 -15.43 -39.59 3.84
CA SER A 907 -16.52 -40.07 3.00
C SER A 907 -16.84 -41.56 3.22
N GLN A 908 -17.91 -42.02 2.58
CA GLN A 908 -18.29 -43.45 2.55
C GLN A 908 -17.65 -44.22 1.37
N LEU A 909 -16.78 -43.56 0.60
CA LEU A 909 -16.12 -44.11 -0.58
C LEU A 909 -14.60 -44.21 -0.34
N PRO A 910 -13.93 -45.30 -0.74
CA PRO A 910 -12.48 -45.39 -0.60
C PRO A 910 -11.76 -44.52 -1.64
N MET A 911 -10.56 -44.05 -1.30
CA MET A 911 -9.62 -43.44 -2.26
C MET A 911 -8.49 -44.42 -2.58
N ASP A 912 -7.95 -44.33 -3.80
CA ASP A 912 -6.74 -45.07 -4.18
C ASP A 912 -5.50 -44.42 -3.54
N SER A 913 -4.30 -44.95 -3.83
CA SER A 913 -3.02 -44.42 -3.36
C SER A 913 -2.95 -42.90 -3.49
N LEU A 914 -2.66 -42.21 -2.39
CA LEU A 914 -2.71 -40.75 -2.35
C LEU A 914 -1.40 -40.12 -2.79
N LEU A 915 -1.49 -39.12 -3.68
CA LEU A 915 -0.41 -38.17 -3.91
C LEU A 915 -0.52 -37.05 -2.88
N ILE A 916 0.59 -36.72 -2.22
CA ILE A 916 0.71 -35.58 -1.30
C ILE A 916 1.89 -34.75 -1.77
N ASN A 917 1.65 -33.46 -1.98
CA ASN A 917 2.67 -32.51 -2.41
C ASN A 917 3.17 -31.70 -1.22
N TYR A 918 4.49 -31.71 -1.02
CA TYR A 918 5.15 -30.86 -0.04
C TYR A 918 6.06 -29.87 -0.75
N PHE A 919 5.99 -28.61 -0.35
CA PHE A 919 6.90 -27.58 -0.84
C PHE A 919 7.08 -26.49 0.21
N VAL A 920 8.17 -25.74 0.10
CA VAL A 920 8.39 -24.52 0.89
C VAL A 920 8.31 -23.31 0.00
N ILE A 921 7.63 -22.27 0.45
CA ILE A 921 7.69 -20.95 -0.14
C ILE A 921 8.64 -20.10 0.72
N ASP A 922 9.70 -19.57 0.10
CA ASP A 922 10.68 -18.73 0.79
C ASP A 922 10.25 -17.25 0.92
N LYS A 923 11.08 -16.43 1.57
CA LYS A 923 10.84 -14.98 1.74
C LYS A 923 10.66 -14.22 0.43
N ASN A 924 11.16 -14.77 -0.69
CA ASN A 924 11.11 -14.20 -2.02
C ASN A 924 10.01 -14.84 -2.88
N GLN A 925 9.10 -15.63 -2.27
CA GLN A 925 8.03 -16.37 -2.93
C GLN A 925 8.52 -17.47 -3.91
N ASN A 926 9.78 -17.89 -3.84
CA ASN A 926 10.23 -19.01 -4.65
C ASN A 926 9.68 -20.32 -4.07
N LYS A 927 9.11 -21.15 -4.95
CA LYS A 927 8.59 -22.47 -4.61
C LYS A 927 9.71 -23.52 -4.64
N HIS A 928 10.06 -24.05 -3.48
CA HIS A 928 11.02 -25.12 -3.28
C HIS A 928 10.30 -26.46 -3.09
N ILE A 929 10.19 -27.24 -4.16
CA ILE A 929 9.49 -28.54 -4.14
C ILE A 929 10.29 -29.56 -3.33
N ILE A 930 9.62 -30.25 -2.39
CA ILE A 930 10.19 -31.37 -1.65
C ILE A 930 9.76 -32.67 -2.35
N PRO A 931 10.69 -33.42 -2.98
CA PRO A 931 10.34 -34.65 -3.68
C PRO A 931 9.68 -35.66 -2.72
N TYR A 932 8.47 -36.10 -3.07
CA TYR A 932 7.68 -36.96 -2.22
C TYR A 932 7.00 -38.08 -3.02
N SER A 933 7.00 -39.30 -2.48
CA SER A 933 6.41 -40.47 -3.13
C SER A 933 4.95 -40.67 -2.71
N ARG A 934 4.13 -41.22 -3.61
CA ARG A 934 2.74 -41.60 -3.29
C ARG A 934 2.66 -42.50 -2.07
N ARG A 935 1.61 -42.31 -1.27
CA ARG A 935 1.28 -43.10 -0.07
C ARG A 935 0.24 -44.17 -0.38
N ASP A 936 -0.05 -45.03 0.59
CA ASP A 936 -1.02 -46.12 0.45
C ASP A 936 -2.44 -45.59 0.16
N SER A 937 -3.35 -46.47 -0.27
CA SER A 937 -4.77 -46.15 -0.45
C SER A 937 -5.42 -45.73 0.87
N LEU A 938 -6.34 -44.76 0.83
CA LEU A 938 -7.07 -44.31 2.02
C LEU A 938 -8.48 -44.92 2.05
N ARG A 939 -8.63 -46.03 2.77
CA ARG A 939 -9.89 -46.78 2.85
C ARG A 939 -10.94 -45.99 3.66
N VAL A 940 -12.20 -46.42 3.56
CA VAL A 940 -13.32 -45.80 4.31
C VAL A 940 -13.01 -45.82 5.82
N ASN A 941 -13.07 -44.65 6.47
CA ASN A 941 -12.70 -44.40 7.87
C ASN A 941 -11.22 -44.65 8.22
N GLU A 942 -10.31 -44.73 7.25
CA GLU A 942 -8.87 -44.83 7.51
C GLU A 942 -8.25 -43.45 7.75
N THR A 943 -7.24 -43.42 8.62
CA THR A 943 -6.39 -42.24 8.89
C THR A 943 -4.93 -42.62 8.68
N LEU A 944 -4.23 -41.85 7.85
CA LEU A 944 -2.82 -41.99 7.52
C LEU A 944 -2.02 -40.89 8.23
N ARG A 945 -1.04 -41.24 9.09
CA ARG A 945 -0.04 -40.30 9.63
C ARG A 945 1.07 -40.09 8.60
N ASP A 946 1.10 -38.94 7.96
CA ASP A 946 2.10 -38.62 6.95
C ASP A 946 3.29 -37.84 7.53
N THR A 947 4.49 -38.01 6.96
CA THR A 947 5.75 -37.48 7.53
C THR A 947 6.72 -36.98 6.46
N VAL A 948 7.28 -35.78 6.61
CA VAL A 948 8.25 -35.18 5.68
C VAL A 948 9.44 -34.54 6.41
N ASP A 949 10.62 -34.64 5.81
CA ASP A 949 11.82 -33.91 6.23
C ASP A 949 12.03 -32.69 5.32
N ILE A 950 12.42 -31.55 5.92
CA ILE A 950 12.54 -30.25 5.24
C ILE A 950 13.98 -29.77 5.41
N ASN A 951 14.66 -29.53 4.28
CA ASN A 951 15.99 -28.92 4.28
C ASN A 951 15.86 -27.40 4.32
N THR A 952 16.54 -26.75 5.26
CA THR A 952 16.50 -25.29 5.47
C THR A 952 17.63 -24.53 4.79
N LEU A 953 18.56 -25.22 4.13
CA LEU A 953 19.66 -24.59 3.41
C LEU A 953 19.13 -23.68 2.28
N GLY A 954 19.57 -22.42 2.24
CA GLY A 954 19.15 -21.44 1.25
C GLY A 954 17.76 -20.83 1.50
N LEU A 955 17.14 -21.12 2.64
CA LEU A 955 15.80 -20.65 3.00
C LEU A 955 15.83 -19.50 4.01
N GLU A 956 16.88 -18.67 4.06
CA GLU A 956 16.98 -17.56 5.03
C GLU A 956 15.73 -16.64 5.04
N GLY A 957 15.21 -16.34 6.23
CA GLY A 957 14.09 -15.45 6.47
C GLY A 957 12.80 -16.18 6.84
N ILE A 958 11.65 -15.57 6.57
CA ILE A 958 10.34 -16.20 6.78
C ILE A 958 10.04 -17.17 5.65
N ASN A 959 9.58 -18.36 6.00
CA ASN A 959 9.21 -19.43 5.06
C ASN A 959 7.87 -20.03 5.45
N TYR A 960 7.23 -20.69 4.49
CA TYR A 960 5.98 -21.40 4.69
C TYR A 960 6.10 -22.81 4.17
N LEU A 961 5.94 -23.80 5.05
CA LEU A 961 5.75 -25.19 4.67
C LEU A 961 4.32 -25.34 4.14
N TRP A 962 4.20 -25.96 2.97
CA TRP A 962 2.94 -26.33 2.36
C TRP A 962 2.79 -27.83 2.28
N MET A 963 1.58 -28.28 2.57
CA MET A 963 1.12 -29.63 2.33
C MET A 963 -0.20 -29.56 1.58
N GLU A 964 -0.27 -30.26 0.46
CA GLU A 964 -1.46 -30.38 -0.36
C GLU A 964 -1.74 -31.87 -0.59
N VAL A 965 -2.84 -32.36 0.00
CA VAL A 965 -3.32 -33.73 -0.17
C VAL A 965 -4.16 -33.80 -1.43
N ASN A 966 -3.94 -34.83 -2.26
CA ASN A 966 -4.66 -34.97 -3.53
C ASN A 966 -4.48 -33.71 -4.43
N PRO A 967 -3.23 -33.29 -4.68
CA PRO A 967 -2.93 -31.99 -5.27
C PRO A 967 -3.46 -31.85 -6.68
N TYR A 968 -3.58 -30.60 -7.14
CA TYR A 968 -3.83 -30.32 -8.55
C TYR A 968 -2.66 -30.79 -9.42
N ILE A 969 -2.98 -31.51 -10.50
CA ILE A 969 -2.00 -32.06 -11.45
C ILE A 969 -1.90 -31.23 -12.75
N ASP A 970 -2.79 -30.26 -12.91
CA ASP A 970 -2.82 -29.32 -14.03
C ASP A 970 -2.29 -27.94 -13.64
N GLN A 971 -1.79 -27.18 -14.61
CA GLN A 971 -1.27 -25.82 -14.38
C GLN A 971 -2.37 -24.81 -14.04
N THR A 972 -3.63 -25.17 -14.29
CA THR A 972 -4.80 -24.32 -14.06
C THR A 972 -5.45 -24.54 -12.70
N ASN A 973 -4.94 -25.46 -11.86
CA ASN A 973 -5.52 -25.83 -10.57
C ASN A 973 -7.01 -26.20 -10.64
N THR A 974 -7.38 -27.03 -11.64
CA THR A 974 -8.77 -27.46 -11.87
C THR A 974 -8.97 -28.97 -11.80
N ILE A 975 -7.90 -29.74 -11.98
CA ILE A 975 -7.93 -31.21 -11.98
C ILE A 975 -7.02 -31.71 -10.86
N THR A 976 -7.61 -32.27 -9.82
CA THR A 976 -6.91 -32.98 -8.76
C THR A 976 -6.41 -34.35 -9.23
N ASP A 977 -5.41 -34.89 -8.54
CA ASP A 977 -4.84 -36.22 -8.81
C ASP A 977 -5.91 -37.34 -8.81
N GLN A 978 -6.88 -37.25 -7.91
CA GLN A 978 -8.12 -38.03 -7.87
C GLN A 978 -9.32 -37.09 -7.71
N PRO A 979 -10.47 -37.34 -8.37
CA PRO A 979 -11.68 -36.55 -8.13
C PRO A 979 -12.16 -36.68 -6.67
N GLU A 980 -12.51 -35.55 -6.06
CA GLU A 980 -13.05 -35.48 -4.69
C GLU A 980 -14.22 -34.49 -4.60
N LEU A 981 -14.96 -34.48 -3.49
CA LEU A 981 -16.11 -33.58 -3.32
C LEU A 981 -15.69 -32.13 -3.04
N SER A 982 -14.67 -31.94 -2.20
CA SER A 982 -14.15 -30.65 -1.77
C SER A 982 -12.63 -30.71 -1.66
N HIS A 983 -11.96 -29.61 -2.02
CA HIS A 983 -10.51 -29.46 -1.82
C HIS A 983 -10.18 -28.48 -0.67
N LEU A 984 -11.19 -27.99 0.04
CA LEU A 984 -11.04 -26.93 1.07
C LEU A 984 -10.22 -27.38 2.29
N ASN A 985 -10.21 -28.68 2.56
CA ASN A 985 -9.65 -29.34 3.73
C ASN A 985 -8.39 -30.14 3.38
N ASN A 986 -7.83 -29.90 2.18
CA ASN A 986 -6.71 -30.63 1.64
C ASN A 986 -5.40 -29.83 1.68
N ILE A 987 -5.48 -28.56 2.09
CA ILE A 987 -4.37 -27.63 2.12
C ILE A 987 -4.01 -27.31 3.57
N LEU A 988 -2.71 -27.37 3.85
CA LEU A 988 -2.12 -26.92 5.11
C LEU A 988 -0.94 -26.02 4.82
N GLN A 989 -0.83 -24.97 5.63
CA GLN A 989 0.28 -24.03 5.60
C GLN A 989 0.80 -23.84 7.01
N MET A 990 2.13 -23.77 7.15
CA MET A 990 2.77 -23.57 8.44
C MET A 990 3.98 -22.64 8.30
N PRO A 991 3.99 -21.48 8.97
CA PRO A 991 5.14 -20.58 8.94
C PRO A 991 6.30 -21.12 9.78
N PHE A 992 7.52 -20.85 9.33
CA PHE A 992 8.74 -21.02 10.12
C PHE A 992 9.80 -20.02 9.68
N TYR A 993 10.66 -19.60 10.59
CA TYR A 993 11.75 -18.68 10.31
C TYR A 993 13.08 -19.44 10.23
N VAL A 994 13.91 -19.09 9.26
CA VAL A 994 15.29 -19.59 9.17
C VAL A 994 16.24 -18.43 9.40
N SER A 995 16.98 -18.48 10.50
CA SER A 995 18.04 -17.52 10.78
C SER A 995 19.32 -17.95 10.07
N ARG A 996 19.89 -17.04 9.29
CA ARG A 996 21.30 -17.12 8.88
C ARG A 996 22.18 -16.65 10.03
N GLU A 997 23.33 -17.29 10.15
CA GLU A 997 24.36 -16.88 11.11
C GLU A 997 25.19 -15.73 10.51
N ASP A 998 25.40 -14.68 11.31
CA ASP A 998 26.16 -13.47 10.96
C ASP A 998 27.39 -13.32 11.89
N GLU A 999 27.99 -14.45 12.30
CA GLU A 999 29.23 -14.47 13.07
C GLU A 999 30.41 -14.71 12.13
N ASN A 1000 31.40 -13.81 12.15
CA ASN A 1000 32.60 -13.96 11.33
C ASN A 1000 33.43 -15.17 11.79
N PRO A 1001 33.86 -16.06 10.88
CA PRO A 1001 34.75 -17.16 11.23
C PRO A 1001 36.16 -16.63 11.59
N ILE A 1002 36.85 -17.36 12.46
CA ILE A 1002 38.20 -16.97 12.92
C ILE A 1002 39.25 -17.58 11.99
N LEU A 1003 39.96 -16.74 11.24
CA LEU A 1003 41.12 -17.13 10.44
C LEU A 1003 42.41 -17.05 11.26
N ASP A 1004 43.21 -18.10 11.19
CA ASP A 1004 44.45 -18.27 11.95
C ASP A 1004 45.55 -18.85 11.05
N VAL A 1005 46.66 -18.12 10.92
CA VAL A 1005 47.75 -18.44 9.99
C VAL A 1005 49.06 -18.60 10.76
N THR A 1006 49.74 -19.72 10.52
CA THR A 1006 51.06 -20.03 11.13
C THR A 1006 52.07 -20.45 10.08
N PHE A 1007 53.33 -20.12 10.33
CA PHE A 1007 54.51 -20.48 9.55
C PHE A 1007 55.35 -21.44 10.38
N ASN A 1008 55.50 -22.69 9.92
CA ASN A 1008 56.15 -23.78 10.67
C ASN A 1008 55.60 -23.92 12.12
N GLY A 1009 54.29 -23.72 12.29
CA GLY A 1009 53.60 -23.79 13.59
C GLY A 1009 53.73 -22.55 14.49
N ARG A 1010 54.19 -21.41 13.96
CA ARG A 1010 54.36 -20.14 14.71
C ARG A 1010 53.70 -18.95 14.02
N HIS A 1011 53.23 -17.98 14.81
CA HIS A 1011 52.87 -16.66 14.29
C HIS A 1011 54.13 -15.81 14.15
N ILE A 1012 54.24 -15.12 13.02
CA ILE A 1012 55.32 -14.18 12.71
C ILE A 1012 54.79 -12.75 12.81
N LEU A 1013 55.68 -11.78 12.95
CA LEU A 1013 55.39 -10.35 12.83
C LEU A 1013 55.66 -9.87 11.40
N ASN A 1014 55.15 -8.68 11.05
CA ASN A 1014 55.47 -8.08 9.76
C ASN A 1014 56.98 -7.85 9.64
N GLU A 1015 57.53 -8.19 8.48
CA GLU A 1015 58.96 -8.15 8.14
C GLU A 1015 59.83 -9.17 8.90
N ASP A 1016 59.24 -10.16 9.58
CA ASP A 1016 60.03 -11.24 10.18
C ASP A 1016 60.73 -12.09 9.10
N ILE A 1017 61.90 -12.62 9.45
CA ILE A 1017 62.63 -13.57 8.61
C ILE A 1017 62.06 -14.97 8.82
N ILE A 1018 61.80 -15.68 7.72
CA ILE A 1018 61.40 -17.09 7.73
C ILE A 1018 62.34 -17.96 6.88
N ALA A 1019 62.22 -19.28 7.04
CA ALA A 1019 62.98 -20.25 6.25
C ALA A 1019 62.53 -20.29 4.78
N PRO A 1020 63.44 -20.49 3.81
CA PRO A 1020 63.07 -20.74 2.42
C PRO A 1020 62.09 -21.91 2.26
N THR A 1021 62.28 -22.99 3.02
CA THR A 1021 61.31 -24.09 3.10
C THR A 1021 60.40 -23.88 4.30
N THR A 1022 59.13 -23.52 4.05
CA THR A 1022 58.16 -23.23 5.11
C THR A 1022 56.82 -23.90 4.86
N GLU A 1023 56.29 -24.55 5.89
CA GLU A 1023 54.90 -25.02 5.92
C GLU A 1023 53.99 -23.91 6.45
N LEU A 1024 53.07 -23.43 5.61
CA LEU A 1024 52.02 -22.53 6.03
C LEU A 1024 50.77 -23.34 6.38
N VAL A 1025 50.29 -23.19 7.63
CA VAL A 1025 49.03 -23.78 8.06
C VAL A 1025 48.03 -22.64 8.24
N ILE A 1026 47.01 -22.65 7.38
CA ILE A 1026 45.89 -21.71 7.40
C ILE A 1026 44.71 -22.46 7.98
N SER A 1027 44.09 -21.94 9.03
CA SER A 1027 42.91 -22.56 9.61
C SER A 1027 41.78 -21.58 9.80
N LEU A 1028 40.58 -22.01 9.46
CA LEU A 1028 39.36 -21.24 9.62
C LEU A 1028 38.45 -22.00 10.58
N LYS A 1029 38.05 -21.34 11.67
CA LYS A 1029 37.10 -21.89 12.65
C LYS A 1029 35.77 -21.15 12.54
N ASP A 1030 34.71 -21.90 12.30
CA ASP A 1030 33.33 -21.43 12.26
C ASP A 1030 32.58 -22.03 13.47
N GLU A 1031 31.66 -21.30 14.09
CA GLU A 1031 30.85 -21.81 15.20
C GLU A 1031 29.55 -22.48 14.72
N ASN A 1032 29.23 -22.43 13.42
CA ASN A 1032 28.04 -23.09 12.87
C ASN A 1032 28.02 -24.61 13.13
N GLU A 1033 26.89 -25.13 13.64
CA GLU A 1033 26.71 -26.57 13.92
C GLU A 1033 26.19 -27.36 12.72
N TYR A 1034 25.56 -26.69 11.76
CA TYR A 1034 24.84 -27.31 10.64
C TYR A 1034 25.61 -27.18 9.32
N LEU A 1035 26.33 -26.07 9.13
CA LEU A 1035 27.10 -25.75 7.93
C LEU A 1035 28.59 -26.04 8.10
N ILE A 1036 28.93 -27.29 8.44
CA ILE A 1036 30.32 -27.70 8.67
C ILE A 1036 31.10 -27.71 7.35
N MET A 1037 32.28 -27.08 7.32
CA MET A 1037 33.21 -27.12 6.18
C MET A 1037 33.93 -28.48 6.09
N ASN A 1038 33.41 -29.43 5.32
CA ASN A 1038 33.90 -30.80 5.23
C ASN A 1038 33.96 -31.36 3.80
N GLU A 1039 33.77 -30.53 2.77
CA GLU A 1039 33.71 -30.93 1.36
C GLU A 1039 34.82 -30.29 0.51
N ASP A 1040 35.14 -30.88 -0.64
CA ASP A 1040 36.12 -30.31 -1.59
C ASP A 1040 35.73 -28.90 -2.08
N ALA A 1041 34.42 -28.64 -2.20
CA ALA A 1041 33.88 -27.35 -2.63
C ALA A 1041 34.27 -26.20 -1.67
N ASP A 1042 34.52 -26.49 -0.40
CA ASP A 1042 34.86 -25.50 0.63
C ASP A 1042 36.22 -24.85 0.39
N THR A 1043 37.09 -25.48 -0.41
CA THR A 1043 38.36 -24.90 -0.84
C THR A 1043 38.17 -23.63 -1.70
N ALA A 1044 37.00 -23.44 -2.32
CA ALA A 1044 36.67 -22.25 -3.10
C ALA A 1044 36.42 -21.01 -2.23
N LEU A 1045 36.13 -21.20 -0.94
CA LEU A 1045 35.90 -20.13 0.03
C LEU A 1045 37.20 -19.43 0.48
N PHE A 1046 38.36 -19.85 -0.05
CA PHE A 1046 39.66 -19.29 0.25
C PHE A 1046 40.33 -18.67 -0.98
N ALA A 1047 40.90 -17.48 -0.79
CA ALA A 1047 41.75 -16.82 -1.76
C ALA A 1047 43.13 -16.57 -1.13
N ILE A 1048 44.17 -17.21 -1.69
CA ILE A 1048 45.54 -17.13 -1.19
C ILE A 1048 46.41 -16.55 -2.30
N TYR A 1049 47.04 -15.40 -2.03
CA TYR A 1049 47.91 -14.69 -2.94
C TYR A 1049 49.31 -14.54 -2.35
N LEU A 1050 50.33 -14.80 -3.15
CA LEU A 1050 51.73 -14.58 -2.81
C LEU A 1050 52.33 -13.55 -3.75
N THR A 1051 52.92 -12.50 -3.18
CA THR A 1051 53.72 -11.49 -3.89
C THR A 1051 55.20 -11.81 -3.66
N ASP A 1052 55.94 -11.98 -4.76
CA ASP A 1052 57.38 -12.24 -4.72
C ASP A 1052 58.21 -10.95 -4.60
N PRO A 1053 59.54 -11.03 -4.37
CA PRO A 1053 60.40 -9.85 -4.24
C PRO A 1053 60.48 -8.94 -5.47
N ASP A 1054 60.02 -9.39 -6.64
CA ASP A 1054 59.93 -8.56 -7.85
C ASP A 1054 58.59 -7.79 -7.91
N GLY A 1055 57.74 -7.93 -6.88
CA GLY A 1055 56.42 -7.32 -6.80
C GLY A 1055 55.34 -8.06 -7.60
N ILE A 1056 55.61 -9.29 -8.05
CA ILE A 1056 54.64 -10.06 -8.84
C ILE A 1056 53.73 -10.84 -7.90
N GLN A 1057 52.47 -10.43 -7.82
CA GLN A 1057 51.42 -11.16 -7.11
C GLN A 1057 50.87 -12.32 -7.94
N LYS A 1058 50.73 -13.50 -7.32
CA LYS A 1058 50.15 -14.71 -7.94
C LYS A 1058 49.17 -15.37 -6.98
N ARG A 1059 48.00 -15.78 -7.48
CA ARG A 1059 47.08 -16.66 -6.74
C ARG A 1059 47.66 -18.07 -6.68
N ILE A 1060 47.70 -18.67 -5.49
CA ILE A 1060 48.16 -20.04 -5.28
C ILE A 1060 46.94 -20.97 -5.38
N PRO A 1061 46.84 -21.84 -6.41
CA PRO A 1061 45.72 -22.78 -6.52
C PRO A 1061 45.98 -24.05 -5.69
N PHE A 1062 44.93 -24.75 -5.27
CA PHE A 1062 45.05 -26.04 -4.58
C PHE A 1062 45.67 -27.13 -5.48
N VAL A 1063 45.42 -27.06 -6.78
CA VAL A 1063 45.94 -27.97 -7.80
C VAL A 1063 46.52 -27.15 -8.95
N ASN A 1064 47.70 -27.52 -9.44
CA ASN A 1064 48.33 -26.81 -10.56
C ASN A 1064 47.70 -27.18 -11.92
N GLN A 1065 48.13 -26.50 -12.99
CA GLN A 1065 47.65 -26.75 -14.38
C GLN A 1065 47.92 -28.19 -14.89
N MET A 1066 48.78 -28.95 -14.21
CA MET A 1066 49.11 -30.34 -14.54
C MET A 1066 48.38 -31.36 -13.65
N GLY A 1067 47.47 -30.92 -12.78
CA GLY A 1067 46.69 -31.80 -11.90
C GLY A 1067 47.43 -32.22 -10.61
N VAL A 1068 48.56 -31.60 -10.28
CA VAL A 1068 49.33 -31.91 -9.06
C VAL A 1068 48.84 -31.03 -7.91
N THR A 1069 48.53 -31.65 -6.76
CA THR A 1069 48.15 -30.97 -5.53
C THR A 1069 49.30 -30.13 -4.97
N ILE A 1070 49.08 -28.82 -4.82
CA ILE A 1070 50.01 -27.86 -4.20
C ILE A 1070 49.65 -27.64 -2.73
N MET A 1071 48.36 -27.56 -2.41
CA MET A 1071 47.85 -27.38 -1.05
C MET A 1071 46.98 -28.57 -0.65
N GLN A 1072 47.15 -29.06 0.57
CA GLN A 1072 46.30 -30.10 1.14
C GLN A 1072 45.30 -29.46 2.09
N TRP A 1073 44.14 -30.10 2.28
CA TRP A 1073 43.14 -29.63 3.23
C TRP A 1073 42.69 -30.76 4.15
N ILE A 1074 42.24 -30.40 5.36
CA ILE A 1074 41.69 -31.30 6.36
C ILE A 1074 40.27 -30.81 6.69
N PRO A 1075 39.24 -31.67 6.55
CA PRO A 1075 37.86 -31.30 6.85
C PRO A 1075 37.68 -30.88 8.31
N ALA A 1076 36.80 -29.92 8.53
CA ALA A 1076 36.23 -29.67 9.84
C ALA A 1076 35.34 -30.85 10.25
N ASN A 1077 35.16 -31.03 11.56
CA ASN A 1077 34.17 -31.95 12.12
C ASN A 1077 33.34 -31.23 13.19
N SER A 1078 32.26 -31.86 13.62
CA SER A 1078 31.32 -31.28 14.60
C SER A 1078 31.95 -30.96 15.96
N GLN A 1079 33.12 -31.50 16.31
CA GLN A 1079 33.79 -31.20 17.57
C GLN A 1079 34.72 -29.99 17.51
N ASN A 1080 35.50 -29.85 16.44
CA ASN A 1080 36.52 -28.80 16.33
C ASN A 1080 36.12 -27.64 15.43
N LYS A 1081 35.14 -27.85 14.53
CA LYS A 1081 34.62 -26.92 13.53
C LYS A 1081 35.72 -26.12 12.80
N ARG A 1082 36.88 -26.76 12.57
CA ARG A 1082 38.07 -26.11 12.05
C ARG A 1082 38.51 -26.75 10.73
N PHE A 1083 38.34 -26.01 9.64
CA PHE A 1083 38.91 -26.36 8.34
C PHE A 1083 40.38 -25.95 8.32
N LYS A 1084 41.26 -26.82 7.81
CA LYS A 1084 42.70 -26.52 7.73
C LYS A 1084 43.22 -26.70 6.32
N ILE A 1085 44.05 -25.77 5.88
CA ILE A 1085 44.81 -25.82 4.63
C ILE A 1085 46.29 -25.86 5.00
N ILE A 1086 47.01 -26.80 4.41
CA ILE A 1086 48.46 -26.99 4.56
C ILE A 1086 49.09 -26.65 3.21
N TYR A 1087 49.87 -25.56 3.19
CA TYR A 1087 50.62 -25.12 2.03
C TYR A 1087 52.14 -25.31 2.28
N PRO A 1088 52.72 -26.41 1.80
CA PRO A 1088 54.17 -26.60 1.82
C PRO A 1088 54.81 -25.70 0.75
N ALA A 1089 55.38 -24.57 1.18
CA ALA A 1089 55.97 -23.57 0.30
C ALA A 1089 57.51 -23.67 0.25
N TYR A 1090 58.06 -23.46 -0.93
CA TYR A 1090 59.49 -23.18 -1.13
C TYR A 1090 59.65 -21.82 -1.81
N PHE A 1091 60.26 -20.86 -1.10
CA PHE A 1091 60.45 -19.50 -1.57
C PHE A 1091 61.79 -19.37 -2.32
N GLU A 1092 61.74 -19.38 -3.65
CA GLU A 1092 62.93 -19.55 -4.51
C GLU A 1092 63.93 -18.38 -4.49
N LYS A 1093 63.48 -17.16 -4.20
CA LYS A 1093 64.32 -15.94 -4.21
C LYS A 1093 64.54 -15.43 -2.79
N SER A 1094 65.72 -14.85 -2.54
CA SER A 1094 65.91 -14.01 -1.35
C SER A 1094 65.25 -12.63 -1.55
N GLY A 1095 64.64 -12.08 -0.50
CA GLY A 1095 64.01 -10.76 -0.51
C GLY A 1095 62.69 -10.74 0.28
N MET A 1096 61.97 -9.61 0.17
CA MET A 1096 60.67 -9.42 0.81
C MET A 1096 59.55 -10.08 0.03
N TYR A 1097 58.77 -10.93 0.69
CA TYR A 1097 57.52 -11.49 0.19
C TYR A 1097 56.36 -10.89 0.96
N SER A 1098 55.18 -10.93 0.35
CA SER A 1098 53.91 -10.64 1.04
C SER A 1098 52.91 -11.75 0.74
N ILE A 1099 52.20 -12.25 1.75
CA ILE A 1099 51.07 -13.16 1.56
C ILE A 1099 49.78 -12.48 1.99
N LEU A 1100 48.76 -12.62 1.16
CA LEU A 1100 47.39 -12.15 1.42
C LEU A 1100 46.46 -13.36 1.40
N ILE A 1101 45.70 -13.53 2.47
CA ILE A 1101 44.75 -14.64 2.66
C ILE A 1101 43.39 -14.07 3.03
N GLU A 1102 42.39 -14.48 2.26
CA GLU A 1102 40.97 -14.25 2.52
C GLU A 1102 40.28 -15.60 2.68
N GLY A 1103 39.40 -15.71 3.67
CA GLY A 1103 38.56 -16.88 3.89
C GLY A 1103 37.17 -16.45 4.28
N SER A 1104 36.17 -17.21 3.86
CA SER A 1104 34.79 -17.10 4.35
C SER A 1104 34.27 -18.45 4.82
N ASP A 1105 33.25 -18.43 5.68
CA ASP A 1105 32.49 -19.63 6.03
C ASP A 1105 31.51 -20.02 4.90
N LYS A 1106 30.73 -21.07 5.13
CA LYS A 1106 29.66 -21.51 4.20
C LYS A 1106 28.48 -20.55 4.16
N SER A 1107 28.26 -19.79 5.23
CA SER A 1107 27.26 -18.73 5.31
C SER A 1107 27.67 -17.50 4.50
N GLY A 1108 28.92 -17.36 4.08
CA GLY A 1108 29.45 -16.22 3.33
C GLY A 1108 30.01 -15.10 4.20
N ASN A 1109 30.17 -15.30 5.51
CA ASN A 1109 30.78 -14.32 6.39
C ASN A 1109 32.30 -14.34 6.20
N ALA A 1110 32.88 -13.18 5.90
CA ALA A 1110 34.33 -13.04 5.76
C ALA A 1110 35.02 -13.21 7.12
N SER A 1111 36.25 -13.72 7.15
CA SER A 1111 36.98 -13.96 8.40
C SER A 1111 37.48 -12.70 9.13
N GLY A 1112 36.95 -11.52 8.77
CA GLY A 1112 37.26 -10.21 9.33
C GLY A 1112 37.05 -9.08 8.30
N ASP A 1113 37.03 -7.82 8.77
CA ASP A 1113 36.88 -6.62 7.92
C ASP A 1113 38.05 -6.40 6.94
N TYR A 1114 39.21 -6.99 7.24
CA TYR A 1114 40.43 -6.88 6.46
C TYR A 1114 41.01 -8.27 6.17
N ALA A 1115 41.51 -8.46 4.95
CA ALA A 1115 42.26 -9.66 4.59
C ALA A 1115 43.50 -9.83 5.50
N TYR A 1116 43.85 -11.07 5.82
CA TYR A 1116 45.11 -11.34 6.52
C TYR A 1116 46.26 -11.06 5.55
N GLN A 1117 47.03 -10.00 5.82
CA GLN A 1117 48.20 -9.65 5.03
C GLN A 1117 49.43 -9.57 5.94
N ILE A 1118 50.51 -10.25 5.54
CA ILE A 1118 51.79 -10.18 6.23
C ILE A 1118 52.95 -10.18 5.25
N GLU A 1119 53.93 -9.32 5.52
CA GLU A 1119 55.20 -9.29 4.81
C GLU A 1119 56.25 -10.06 5.60
N PHE A 1120 57.13 -10.78 4.93
CA PHE A 1120 58.21 -11.54 5.54
C PHE A 1120 59.43 -11.58 4.62
N GLU A 1121 60.61 -11.65 5.21
CA GLU A 1121 61.86 -11.71 4.47
C GLU A 1121 62.37 -13.16 4.37
N VAL A 1122 62.77 -13.56 3.17
CA VAL A 1122 63.46 -14.83 2.95
C VAL A 1122 64.91 -14.54 2.60
N ILE A 1123 65.84 -15.18 3.31
CA ILE A 1123 67.28 -15.08 3.05
C ILE A 1123 67.83 -16.50 2.94
N HIS A 1124 68.27 -16.90 1.74
CA HIS A 1124 68.79 -18.25 1.49
C HIS A 1124 70.15 -18.52 2.14
N GLU A 1125 70.98 -17.49 2.29
CA GLU A 1125 72.30 -17.65 2.90
C GLU A 1125 72.15 -17.89 4.41
N SER A 1126 72.80 -18.95 4.93
CA SER A 1126 72.84 -19.23 6.36
C SER A 1126 73.74 -18.23 7.08
N MET A 1127 73.12 -17.21 7.68
CA MET A 1127 73.78 -16.21 8.51
C MET A 1127 73.14 -16.09 9.90
N VAL A 1128 73.89 -15.54 10.85
CA VAL A 1128 73.44 -15.24 12.21
C VAL A 1128 73.64 -13.77 12.54
N SER A 1129 72.67 -13.12 13.16
CA SER A 1129 72.93 -11.81 13.77
C SER A 1129 73.93 -11.96 14.93
N GLN A 1130 74.52 -10.86 15.40
CA GLN A 1130 75.18 -10.94 16.70
C GLN A 1130 74.19 -11.42 17.76
N ILE A 1131 74.59 -12.45 18.51
CA ILE A 1131 73.84 -12.88 19.68
C ILE A 1131 74.07 -11.83 20.75
N ILE A 1132 73.00 -11.16 21.16
CA ILE A 1132 73.02 -10.18 22.24
C ILE A 1132 72.28 -10.73 23.45
N ASN A 1133 72.55 -10.19 24.63
CA ASN A 1133 71.79 -10.53 25.82
C ASN A 1133 70.81 -9.41 26.19
N TYR A 1134 69.60 -9.78 26.59
CA TYR A 1134 68.54 -8.85 27.00
C TYR A 1134 67.75 -9.41 28.20
N PRO A 1135 67.50 -8.60 29.25
CA PRO A 1135 68.02 -7.24 29.47
C PRO A 1135 69.54 -7.21 29.72
N ASN A 1136 70.18 -6.08 29.43
CA ASN A 1136 71.60 -5.80 29.74
C ASN A 1136 71.79 -4.28 29.96
N PRO A 1137 72.14 -3.80 31.17
CA PRO A 1137 72.46 -4.57 32.38
C PRO A 1137 71.28 -5.39 32.93
N PHE A 1138 71.56 -6.42 33.73
CA PHE A 1138 70.52 -7.24 34.37
C PHE A 1138 70.81 -7.45 35.86
N SER A 1139 69.75 -7.65 36.66
CA SER A 1139 69.83 -7.89 38.10
C SER A 1139 69.31 -9.26 38.55
N THR A 1140 68.35 -9.82 37.81
CA THR A 1140 67.77 -11.14 38.07
C THR A 1140 68.23 -12.18 37.06
N SER A 1141 67.97 -11.96 35.77
CA SER A 1141 68.43 -12.84 34.69
C SER A 1141 68.52 -12.11 33.35
N THR A 1142 69.23 -12.70 32.40
CA THR A 1142 69.34 -12.23 31.01
C THR A 1142 69.19 -13.41 30.05
N ARG A 1143 68.57 -13.18 28.89
CA ARG A 1143 68.40 -14.18 27.82
C ARG A 1143 69.17 -13.76 26.58
N PHE A 1144 69.50 -14.71 25.73
CA PHE A 1144 70.21 -14.46 24.48
C PHE A 1144 69.22 -14.32 23.33
N VAL A 1145 69.34 -13.24 22.57
CA VAL A 1145 68.47 -12.88 21.45
C VAL A 1145 69.33 -12.82 20.19
N PHE A 1146 68.89 -13.51 19.15
CA PHE A 1146 69.59 -13.59 17.87
C PHE A 1146 68.63 -13.95 16.74
N THR A 1147 69.01 -13.65 15.51
CA THR A 1147 68.24 -13.99 14.31
C THR A 1147 69.06 -14.92 13.43
N LEU A 1148 68.43 -15.99 12.93
CA LEU A 1148 69.00 -16.93 11.97
C LEU A 1148 68.35 -16.77 10.61
N THR A 1149 69.13 -17.01 9.56
CA THR A 1149 68.70 -16.99 8.15
C THR A 1149 69.14 -18.30 7.48
N GLY A 1150 68.66 -18.57 6.27
CA GLY A 1150 68.88 -19.82 5.56
C GLY A 1150 67.87 -20.91 5.92
N ASP A 1151 68.16 -22.15 5.52
CA ASP A 1151 67.23 -23.30 5.66
C ASP A 1151 67.71 -24.37 6.66
N LEU A 1152 68.83 -24.10 7.34
CA LEU A 1152 69.49 -25.03 8.26
C LEU A 1152 69.71 -24.34 9.62
N ILE A 1153 69.31 -25.04 10.68
CA ILE A 1153 69.67 -24.66 12.05
C ILE A 1153 71.11 -25.10 12.38
N PRO A 1154 71.78 -24.46 13.35
CA PRO A 1154 73.13 -24.84 13.78
C PRO A 1154 73.21 -26.27 14.32
N ASP A 1155 74.30 -26.99 13.98
CA ASP A 1155 74.62 -28.33 14.52
C ASP A 1155 75.35 -28.28 15.88
N ASP A 1156 75.92 -27.11 16.20
CA ASP A 1156 76.66 -26.86 17.44
C ASP A 1156 76.52 -25.37 17.78
N LEU A 1157 75.89 -25.07 18.91
CA LEU A 1157 75.79 -23.72 19.48
C LEU A 1157 76.24 -23.75 20.94
N GLN A 1158 77.30 -23.00 21.24
CA GLN A 1158 77.83 -22.88 22.60
C GLN A 1158 78.07 -21.41 22.97
N ILE A 1159 77.50 -20.98 24.09
CA ILE A 1159 77.75 -19.66 24.69
C ILE A 1159 78.65 -19.83 25.90
N GLN A 1160 79.84 -19.23 25.86
CA GLN A 1160 80.80 -19.27 26.97
C GLN A 1160 80.87 -17.90 27.64
N ILE A 1161 80.52 -17.85 28.92
CA ILE A 1161 80.56 -16.66 29.75
C ILE A 1161 81.84 -16.66 30.57
N MET A 1162 82.55 -15.54 30.60
CA MET A 1162 83.86 -15.37 31.23
C MET A 1162 83.91 -14.10 32.07
N ASN A 1163 84.77 -14.10 33.09
CA ASN A 1163 85.13 -12.87 33.79
C ASN A 1163 86.15 -12.02 32.99
N ILE A 1164 86.46 -10.81 33.46
CA ILE A 1164 87.41 -9.89 32.80
C ILE A 1164 88.84 -10.44 32.66
N ASN A 1165 89.20 -11.49 33.42
CA ASN A 1165 90.50 -12.17 33.34
C ASN A 1165 90.50 -13.33 32.32
N GLY A 1166 89.39 -13.56 31.62
CA GLY A 1166 89.26 -14.63 30.62
C GLY A 1166 88.96 -16.02 31.20
N ARG A 1167 88.65 -16.14 32.49
CA ARG A 1167 88.22 -17.43 33.09
C ARG A 1167 86.75 -17.67 32.77
N VAL A 1168 86.45 -18.80 32.13
CA VAL A 1168 85.06 -19.27 31.90
C VAL A 1168 84.39 -19.54 33.24
N VAL A 1169 83.25 -18.90 33.45
CA VAL A 1169 82.42 -19.04 34.65
C VAL A 1169 81.16 -19.86 34.38
N ARG A 1170 80.65 -19.87 33.13
CA ARG A 1170 79.47 -20.64 32.73
C ARG A 1170 79.57 -20.98 31.25
N GLU A 1171 79.24 -22.22 30.90
CA GLU A 1171 78.99 -22.62 29.52
C GLU A 1171 77.50 -22.98 29.40
N ILE A 1172 76.88 -22.54 28.31
CA ILE A 1172 75.50 -22.85 27.94
C ILE A 1172 75.59 -23.59 26.61
N ASP A 1173 75.18 -24.85 26.62
CA ASP A 1173 75.14 -25.69 25.44
C ASP A 1173 73.77 -25.60 24.72
N GLU A 1174 73.68 -26.23 23.55
CA GLU A 1174 72.48 -26.26 22.73
C GLU A 1174 71.25 -26.80 23.48
N ASN A 1175 71.42 -27.83 24.32
CA ASN A 1175 70.31 -28.42 25.08
C ASN A 1175 69.75 -27.44 26.13
N GLU A 1176 70.59 -26.56 26.66
CA GLU A 1176 70.18 -25.52 27.59
C GLU A 1176 69.53 -24.33 26.86
N ILE A 1177 70.03 -23.92 25.69
CA ILE A 1177 69.52 -22.76 24.95
C ILE A 1177 68.03 -22.87 24.58
N GLY A 1178 67.55 -24.10 24.40
CA GLY A 1178 66.19 -24.40 23.96
C GLY A 1178 66.11 -24.58 22.44
N PRO A 1179 64.91 -24.86 21.91
CA PRO A 1179 64.74 -25.13 20.49
C PRO A 1179 65.08 -23.87 19.65
N ILE A 1180 65.81 -24.08 18.57
CA ILE A 1180 66.31 -23.03 17.67
C ILE A 1180 65.56 -23.11 16.34
N PHE A 1181 65.24 -21.95 15.76
CA PHE A 1181 64.46 -21.84 14.53
C PHE A 1181 65.11 -20.83 13.59
N ILE A 1182 64.79 -20.91 12.30
CA ILE A 1182 65.09 -19.81 11.38
C ILE A 1182 64.20 -18.61 11.73
N GLY A 1183 64.76 -17.40 11.65
CA GLY A 1183 64.13 -16.17 12.10
C GLY A 1183 64.61 -15.75 13.50
N ARG A 1184 63.77 -15.00 14.21
CA ARG A 1184 64.10 -14.44 15.53
C ARG A 1184 64.03 -15.51 16.63
N ASN A 1185 65.07 -15.59 17.44
CA ASN A 1185 65.20 -16.50 18.57
C ASN A 1185 65.42 -15.73 19.86
N ILE A 1186 64.86 -16.26 20.95
CA ILE A 1186 65.15 -15.85 22.33
C ILE A 1186 65.41 -17.15 23.09
N SER A 1187 66.55 -17.28 23.75
CA SER A 1187 66.89 -18.48 24.50
C SER A 1187 65.87 -18.75 25.61
N ASP A 1188 65.49 -20.02 25.78
CA ASP A 1188 64.67 -20.45 26.91
C ASP A 1188 65.46 -20.34 28.22
N PHE A 1189 66.76 -20.66 28.15
CA PHE A 1189 67.68 -20.44 29.26
C PHE A 1189 67.85 -18.95 29.56
N ALA A 1190 67.51 -18.57 30.79
CA ALA A 1190 67.79 -17.26 31.36
C ALA A 1190 68.95 -17.39 32.34
N TRP A 1191 70.08 -16.78 32.03
CA TRP A 1191 71.24 -16.82 32.91
C TRP A 1191 71.02 -15.91 34.12
N ASP A 1192 71.11 -16.45 35.33
CA ASP A 1192 70.81 -15.79 36.60
C ASP A 1192 72.05 -15.19 37.29
N GLY A 1193 73.18 -15.11 36.59
CA GLY A 1193 74.44 -14.61 37.13
C GLY A 1193 75.13 -15.57 38.09
N LYS A 1194 74.83 -16.87 38.04
CA LYS A 1194 75.62 -17.92 38.73
C LYS A 1194 76.64 -18.57 37.79
N ASP A 1195 77.65 -19.19 38.40
CA ASP A 1195 78.64 -19.98 37.68
C ASP A 1195 78.12 -21.40 37.35
N GLN A 1196 78.96 -22.21 36.69
CA GLN A 1196 78.66 -23.59 36.27
C GLN A 1196 78.25 -24.51 37.43
N PHE A 1197 78.63 -24.18 38.67
CA PHE A 1197 78.35 -24.98 39.87
C PHE A 1197 77.20 -24.41 40.71
N GLY A 1198 76.58 -23.31 40.26
CA GLY A 1198 75.48 -22.65 40.95
C GLY A 1198 75.94 -21.63 41.99
N ASP A 1199 77.23 -21.31 42.07
CA ASP A 1199 77.74 -20.28 42.96
C ASP A 1199 77.51 -18.89 42.37
N GLN A 1200 77.20 -17.94 43.24
CA GLN A 1200 76.84 -16.60 42.81
C GLN A 1200 78.05 -15.76 42.40
N LEU A 1201 77.97 -15.14 41.22
CA LEU A 1201 79.00 -14.24 40.72
C LEU A 1201 78.84 -12.79 41.23
N ALA A 1202 79.94 -12.05 41.33
CA ALA A 1202 79.96 -10.67 41.83
C ALA A 1202 79.41 -9.65 40.82
N ASN A 1203 78.91 -8.51 41.29
CA ASN A 1203 78.53 -7.38 40.42
C ASN A 1203 79.73 -6.95 39.56
N GLY A 1204 79.50 -6.77 38.27
CA GLY A 1204 80.60 -6.42 37.37
C GLY A 1204 80.35 -6.78 35.92
N VAL A 1205 81.39 -6.54 35.13
CA VAL A 1205 81.39 -6.82 33.69
C VAL A 1205 81.80 -8.27 33.47
N TYR A 1206 81.00 -8.99 32.70
CA TYR A 1206 81.30 -10.31 32.17
C TYR A 1206 81.39 -10.22 30.65
N LEU A 1207 82.23 -11.05 30.05
CA LEU A 1207 82.34 -11.18 28.60
C LEU A 1207 81.77 -12.53 28.19
N TYR A 1208 81.05 -12.59 27.09
CA TYR A 1208 80.68 -13.87 26.48
C TYR A 1208 81.23 -13.96 25.07
N ARG A 1209 81.47 -15.18 24.62
CA ARG A 1209 81.69 -15.49 23.22
C ARG A 1209 80.76 -16.61 22.80
N VAL A 1210 80.38 -16.58 21.54
CA VAL A 1210 79.53 -17.59 20.92
C VAL A 1210 80.37 -18.39 19.93
N LYS A 1211 80.23 -19.71 19.96
CA LYS A 1211 80.67 -20.59 18.90
C LYS A 1211 79.43 -21.19 18.27
N MET A 1212 79.33 -21.07 16.95
CA MET A 1212 78.21 -21.62 16.22
C MET A 1212 78.69 -22.20 14.89
N LYS A 1213 78.24 -23.42 14.57
CA LYS A 1213 78.57 -24.09 13.32
C LYS A 1213 77.33 -24.63 12.63
N ILE A 1214 77.30 -24.50 11.31
CA ILE A 1214 76.34 -25.15 10.42
C ILE A 1214 77.16 -25.99 9.43
N ASN A 1215 76.85 -27.28 9.30
CA ASN A 1215 77.59 -28.28 8.53
C ASN A 1215 79.10 -28.31 8.84
N GLY A 1216 79.46 -28.09 10.10
CA GLY A 1216 80.86 -28.06 10.56
C GLY A 1216 81.70 -26.84 10.13
N GLN A 1217 81.10 -25.87 9.42
CA GLN A 1217 81.73 -24.58 9.06
C GLN A 1217 81.25 -23.44 9.98
N ASP A 1218 82.09 -22.42 10.15
CA ASP A 1218 81.70 -21.21 10.88
C ASP A 1218 80.64 -20.44 10.09
N VAL A 1219 79.61 -19.94 10.77
CA VAL A 1219 78.44 -19.29 10.14
C VAL A 1219 78.75 -17.83 9.82
N ASN A 1220 78.33 -17.36 8.64
CA ASN A 1220 78.47 -15.97 8.25
C ASN A 1220 77.66 -15.03 9.16
N THR A 1221 78.13 -13.81 9.36
CA THR A 1221 77.45 -12.82 10.21
C THR A 1221 76.42 -12.04 9.39
N LEU A 1222 75.17 -12.01 9.85
CA LEU A 1222 74.11 -11.15 9.35
C LEU A 1222 74.36 -9.72 9.87
N PRO A 1223 74.60 -8.74 8.98
CA PRO A 1223 74.84 -7.36 9.39
C PRO A 1223 73.58 -6.79 10.04
N THR A 1224 73.68 -6.32 11.28
CA THR A 1224 72.57 -5.63 11.95
C THR A 1224 73.08 -4.50 12.83
N ASN A 1225 72.18 -3.63 13.31
CA ASN A 1225 72.55 -2.57 14.26
C ASN A 1225 73.14 -3.11 15.57
N THR A 1226 73.01 -4.42 15.85
CA THR A 1226 73.57 -5.05 17.06
C THR A 1226 75.07 -5.34 16.95
N ASP A 1227 75.67 -5.20 15.76
CA ASP A 1227 77.13 -5.33 15.55
C ASP A 1227 77.95 -4.40 16.44
N ASN A 1228 77.40 -3.24 16.79
CA ASN A 1228 78.05 -2.27 17.68
C ASN A 1228 78.25 -2.80 19.12
N TYR A 1229 77.52 -3.84 19.54
CA TYR A 1229 77.60 -4.40 20.90
C TYR A 1229 78.59 -5.56 21.04
N ILE A 1230 79.17 -6.03 19.92
CA ILE A 1230 80.17 -7.10 19.90
C ILE A 1230 81.50 -6.53 19.42
N HIS A 1231 82.57 -6.77 20.18
CA HIS A 1231 83.92 -6.33 19.83
C HIS A 1231 84.88 -7.53 19.78
N LYS A 1232 85.49 -7.77 18.60
CA LYS A 1232 86.41 -8.89 18.36
C LYS A 1232 85.85 -10.27 18.74
N GLY A 1233 84.55 -10.50 18.51
CA GLY A 1233 83.87 -11.76 18.82
C GLY A 1233 83.49 -11.95 20.29
N PHE A 1234 83.59 -10.90 21.12
CA PHE A 1234 83.14 -10.90 22.51
C PHE A 1234 82.02 -9.89 22.71
N GLY A 1235 80.92 -10.34 23.32
CA GLY A 1235 79.86 -9.48 23.83
C GLY A 1235 80.05 -9.16 25.31
N LYS A 1236 79.55 -8.00 25.73
CA LYS A 1236 79.69 -7.49 27.10
C LYS A 1236 78.37 -7.60 27.85
N MET A 1237 78.39 -8.21 29.03
CA MET A 1237 77.25 -8.27 29.95
C MET A 1237 77.58 -7.53 31.24
N TYR A 1238 76.59 -6.86 31.83
CA TYR A 1238 76.74 -6.19 33.10
C TYR A 1238 75.72 -6.72 34.11
N LEU A 1239 76.23 -7.43 35.11
CA LEU A 1239 75.45 -7.91 36.25
C LEU A 1239 75.43 -6.80 37.31
N ILE A 1240 74.25 -6.20 37.53
CA ILE A 1240 74.01 -5.19 38.56
C ILE A 1240 73.03 -5.78 39.55
N ARG A 1241 73.45 -5.90 40.80
CA ARG A 1241 72.51 -6.13 41.90
C ARG A 1241 72.16 -4.83 42.59
#